data_AF-A0A1M7Y4R1-F1
#
_entry.id   AF-A0A1M7Y4R1-F1
#
_cell.length_a   1.000
_cell.length_b   1.000
_cell.length_c   1.000
_cell.angle_alpha   90.00
_cell.angle_beta   90.00
_cell.angle_gamma   90.00
#
_symmetry.space_group_name_H-M   'P 1'
#
loop_
_entity.id
_entity.type
_entity.pdbx_description
1 polymer ?
#
loop_
_entity_poly.entity_id
_entity_poly.type
_entity_poly.pdbx_seq_one_letter_code
_entity_poly.pdbx_strand_id
1 'polypeptide(L)'
;MNEQLKKLIKIEERINYLLQIKDYTNWGNLEGFKSTCETLKHTVYDHTEEQLCGEIRKLHDSISFLEERAEEHLTPMERVRIVRSIQRFSLKDILENVYEDYTELGGEGDANIDPAMICAKATMVRRVKKKTYTCSVMVIGQETGHGEEFRNGGSCKPEGNSKALRFMKVAETEGIPIHSYIFTPGSYPVEEYPGAAQQIARNIYAMSKLRVPIISMISEGGSGGAEAIGLSDYRMMLSHGYYSVISPEGAAAIEGKIREGSKVPKELIEVCADRLRLTAYDNLRKGTIDRVIQEPQLGARRDDFAFFAKLRNEMIRATDKVVIDTKSFKAFRSWEIRRKKTSSTQEDEIMVNWDLNKDETKRLLALRSKKYWAMGVNGYEGEPEATLNLYNLARVKSEKVYYTIRYDILKNHKKQVGKVIKDVSGEGSVMIKRLTEPVTAVMNLLAKKEDKKPTRLITYTPSVQVEEQRLVDPLELTDTYTSPLANEDRTVSCPNADKHGCKDLWIPDLYGEFAGVCETCGHHFPLEYQWYMENIFDKGSIRFFNSSIRAGNPLEYTGFTKRLEASKNKTGKNAGNLTFHAKVNDIKIVTTMLYSDFRNGTVGSAEGEKFAQACALAKRKKRPLLAYVHTTGGIRIQEGTLGVVQMPKCTMAVREYIDSGGLYIVVYDNNSYAGPVASFLGCAPYQFAIRSSRVGFAGPRVIRETTGVEIPPDYHSARNALKRGHIQGIWDRRDFRRNLHKALMTMGSPNLYYR
;
A
#
# COMPACT_ATOMS: atom_id res chain seq x y z
N MET A 1 -51.45 -24.35 1.81
CA MET A 1 -50.62 -24.54 3.05
C MET A 1 -49.10 -24.53 2.84
N ASN A 2 -48.49 -25.49 2.11
CA ASN A 2 -47.01 -25.55 1.96
C ASN A 2 -46.39 -24.26 1.37
N GLU A 3 -47.08 -23.57 0.46
CA GLU A 3 -46.63 -22.30 -0.10
C GLU A 3 -46.63 -21.16 0.94
N GLN A 4 -47.62 -21.15 1.84
CA GLN A 4 -47.73 -20.16 2.91
C GLN A 4 -46.64 -20.37 3.97
N LEU A 5 -46.31 -21.62 4.28
CA LEU A 5 -45.18 -21.94 5.15
C LEU A 5 -43.85 -21.43 4.57
N LYS A 6 -43.63 -21.59 3.25
CA LYS A 6 -42.45 -21.01 2.57
C LYS A 6 -42.41 -19.48 2.67
N LYS A 7 -43.56 -18.80 2.56
CA LYS A 7 -43.65 -17.34 2.72
C LYS A 7 -43.32 -16.91 4.15
N LEU A 8 -43.80 -17.63 5.17
CA LEU A 8 -43.48 -17.37 6.58
C LEU A 8 -41.98 -17.57 6.88
N ILE A 9 -41.35 -18.62 6.33
CA ILE A 9 -39.90 -18.83 6.48
C ILE A 9 -39.11 -17.65 5.89
N LYS A 10 -39.47 -17.18 4.69
CA LYS A 10 -38.83 -16.00 4.08
C LYS A 10 -39.01 -14.72 4.91
N ILE A 11 -40.17 -14.55 5.53
CA ILE A 11 -40.43 -13.39 6.40
C ILE A 11 -39.56 -13.47 7.66
N GLU A 12 -39.44 -14.64 8.28
CA GLU A 12 -38.56 -14.83 9.43
C GLU A 12 -37.09 -14.56 9.08
N GLU A 13 -36.62 -15.02 7.92
CA GLU A 13 -35.26 -14.72 7.43
C GLU A 13 -35.02 -13.21 7.30
N ARG A 14 -36.00 -12.47 6.76
CA ARG A 14 -35.96 -10.99 6.67
C ARG A 14 -35.94 -10.33 8.06
N ILE A 15 -36.75 -10.81 9.01
CA ILE A 15 -36.77 -10.30 10.38
C ILE A 15 -35.41 -10.52 11.06
N ASN A 16 -34.86 -11.74 10.96
CA ASN A 16 -33.56 -12.06 11.53
C ASN A 16 -32.44 -11.23 10.88
N TYR A 17 -32.53 -10.97 9.58
CA TYR A 17 -31.60 -10.10 8.88
C TYR A 17 -31.64 -8.65 9.40
N LEU A 18 -32.83 -8.08 9.57
CA LEU A 18 -33.00 -6.74 10.15
C LEU A 18 -32.48 -6.66 11.59
N LEU A 19 -32.74 -7.68 12.41
CA LEU A 19 -32.21 -7.77 13.78
C LEU A 19 -30.68 -7.78 13.79
N GLN A 20 -30.05 -8.53 12.86
CA GLN A 20 -28.60 -8.57 12.71
C GLN A 20 -28.03 -7.20 12.31
N ILE A 21 -28.68 -6.48 11.38
CA ILE A 21 -28.22 -5.17 10.92
C ILE A 21 -28.32 -4.14 12.05
N LYS A 22 -29.47 -4.05 12.71
CA LYS A 22 -29.70 -3.02 13.73
C LYS A 22 -28.96 -3.29 15.03
N ASP A 23 -28.70 -4.56 15.40
CA ASP A 23 -28.01 -4.94 16.64
C ASP A 23 -28.71 -4.36 17.91
N TYR A 24 -30.00 -4.03 17.79
CA TYR A 24 -30.91 -3.61 18.84
C TYR A 24 -32.14 -4.50 18.82
N THR A 25 -32.53 -5.01 19.99
CA THR A 25 -33.64 -5.97 20.12
C THR A 25 -35.02 -5.33 19.88
N ASN A 26 -35.19 -4.04 20.18
CA ASN A 26 -36.49 -3.38 20.16
C ASN A 26 -36.67 -2.34 19.02
N TRP A 27 -35.85 -2.39 17.96
CA TRP A 27 -36.03 -1.47 16.83
C TRP A 27 -37.30 -1.85 16.06
N GLY A 28 -38.26 -0.93 15.96
CA GLY A 28 -39.48 -1.13 15.16
C GLY A 28 -40.35 -2.32 15.56
N ASN A 29 -40.33 -2.77 16.82
CA ASN A 29 -41.06 -3.96 17.30
C ASN A 29 -40.70 -5.28 16.57
N LEU A 30 -39.45 -5.42 16.10
CA LEU A 30 -38.99 -6.62 15.39
C LEU A 30 -39.17 -7.92 16.21
N GLU A 31 -38.98 -7.87 17.52
CA GLU A 31 -39.20 -9.02 18.41
C GLU A 31 -40.68 -9.43 18.46
N GLY A 32 -41.60 -8.46 18.50
CA GLY A 32 -43.04 -8.73 18.41
C GLY A 32 -43.43 -9.35 17.07
N PHE A 33 -42.84 -8.88 15.96
CA PHE A 33 -43.05 -9.48 14.65
C PHE A 33 -42.46 -10.89 14.54
N LYS A 34 -41.31 -11.15 15.19
CA LYS A 34 -40.72 -12.49 15.28
C LYS A 34 -41.64 -13.45 16.03
N SER A 35 -42.10 -13.05 17.22
CA SER A 35 -43.03 -13.84 18.04
C SER A 35 -44.35 -14.11 17.30
N THR A 36 -44.86 -13.12 16.56
CA THR A 36 -46.04 -13.28 15.70
C THR A 36 -45.79 -14.29 14.57
N CYS A 37 -44.62 -14.21 13.93
CA CYS A 37 -44.23 -15.16 12.88
C CYS A 37 -44.10 -16.60 13.40
N GLU A 38 -43.48 -16.78 14.58
CA GLU A 38 -43.36 -18.08 15.24
C GLU A 38 -44.73 -18.65 15.63
N THR A 39 -45.60 -17.81 16.20
CA THR A 39 -46.99 -18.21 16.54
C THR A 39 -47.75 -18.66 15.29
N LEU A 40 -47.69 -17.87 14.21
CA LEU A 40 -48.34 -18.20 12.94
C LEU A 40 -47.80 -19.50 12.31
N LYS A 41 -46.54 -19.87 12.57
CA LYS A 41 -45.97 -21.17 12.14
C LYS A 41 -46.47 -22.34 12.96
N HIS A 42 -46.75 -22.14 14.24
CA HIS A 42 -47.30 -23.18 15.12
C HIS A 42 -48.81 -23.37 14.91
N THR A 43 -49.54 -22.30 14.58
CA THR A 43 -51.00 -22.32 14.39
C THR A 43 -51.42 -22.43 12.92
N VAL A 44 -50.51 -22.80 11.99
CA VAL A 44 -50.81 -22.87 10.53
C VAL A 44 -52.04 -23.71 10.22
N TYR A 45 -52.25 -24.81 10.96
CA TYR A 45 -53.37 -25.73 10.74
C TYR A 45 -54.67 -25.29 11.44
N ASP A 46 -54.60 -24.28 12.32
CA ASP A 46 -55.74 -23.75 13.08
C ASP A 46 -56.45 -22.59 12.36
N HIS A 47 -55.85 -22.07 11.29
CA HIS A 47 -56.37 -20.94 10.51
C HIS A 47 -56.94 -21.37 9.16
N THR A 48 -58.01 -20.70 8.72
CA THR A 48 -58.47 -20.79 7.33
C THR A 48 -57.45 -20.15 6.38
N GLU A 49 -57.40 -20.60 5.12
CA GLU A 49 -56.40 -20.11 4.15
C GLU A 49 -56.49 -18.59 3.92
N GLU A 50 -57.69 -18.02 3.92
CA GLU A 50 -57.90 -16.57 3.80
C GLU A 50 -57.38 -15.79 5.00
N GLN A 51 -57.63 -16.28 6.22
CA GLN A 51 -57.14 -15.63 7.46
C GLN A 51 -55.61 -15.65 7.51
N LEU A 52 -55.00 -16.80 7.20
CA LEU A 52 -53.54 -16.94 7.17
C LEU A 52 -52.90 -16.04 6.11
N CYS A 53 -53.50 -15.95 4.91
CA CYS A 53 -53.03 -15.04 3.87
C CYS A 53 -53.11 -13.56 4.31
N GLY A 54 -54.18 -13.19 5.01
CA GLY A 54 -54.37 -11.84 5.55
C GLY A 54 -53.28 -11.46 6.57
N GLU A 55 -53.00 -12.34 7.53
CA GLU A 55 -51.96 -12.10 8.55
C GLU A 55 -50.55 -12.10 7.93
N ILE A 56 -50.26 -13.00 6.99
CA ILE A 56 -48.99 -13.00 6.24
C ILE A 56 -48.82 -11.69 5.46
N ARG A 57 -49.87 -11.18 4.82
CA ARG A 57 -49.81 -9.90 4.09
C ARG A 57 -49.54 -8.74 5.04
N LYS A 58 -50.25 -8.63 6.18
CA LYS A 58 -49.99 -7.59 7.18
C LYS A 58 -48.55 -7.61 7.70
N LEU A 59 -48.04 -8.81 8.00
CA LEU A 59 -46.67 -8.99 8.46
C LEU A 59 -45.67 -8.61 7.36
N HIS A 60 -45.91 -9.05 6.12
CA HIS A 60 -45.09 -8.70 4.97
C HIS A 60 -45.03 -7.18 4.73
N ASP A 61 -46.17 -6.49 4.77
CA ASP A 61 -46.24 -5.04 4.56
C ASP A 61 -45.52 -4.29 5.69
N SER A 62 -45.69 -4.74 6.94
CA SER A 62 -45.01 -4.17 8.11
C SER A 62 -43.49 -4.32 8.02
N ILE A 63 -43.00 -5.50 7.64
CA ILE A 63 -41.56 -5.74 7.45
C ILE A 63 -41.02 -4.95 6.27
N SER A 64 -41.74 -4.87 5.16
CA SER A 64 -41.29 -4.10 3.98
C SER A 64 -41.16 -2.61 4.29
N PHE A 65 -42.10 -2.05 5.07
CA PHE A 65 -42.00 -0.68 5.58
C PHE A 65 -40.78 -0.47 6.49
N LEU A 66 -40.48 -1.44 7.36
CA LEU A 66 -39.28 -1.38 8.20
C LEU A 66 -37.99 -1.49 7.39
N GLU A 67 -37.94 -2.34 6.37
CA GLU A 67 -36.78 -2.42 5.47
C GLU A 67 -36.54 -1.09 4.74
N GLU A 68 -37.61 -0.40 4.30
CA GLU A 68 -37.50 0.89 3.59
C GLU A 68 -36.94 1.96 4.52
N ARG A 69 -37.53 2.07 5.71
CA ARG A 69 -37.06 2.99 6.76
C ARG A 69 -35.65 2.67 7.25
N ALA A 70 -35.25 1.40 7.25
CA ALA A 70 -33.89 0.99 7.58
C ALA A 70 -32.90 1.47 6.52
N GLU A 71 -33.22 1.29 5.23
CA GLU A 71 -32.38 1.68 4.09
C GLU A 71 -32.15 3.20 4.03
N GLU A 72 -33.19 4.01 4.25
CA GLU A 72 -33.12 5.48 4.24
C GLU A 72 -32.13 6.05 5.27
N HIS A 73 -31.94 5.34 6.38
CA HIS A 73 -31.18 5.82 7.53
C HIS A 73 -30.09 4.84 7.98
N LEU A 74 -29.44 4.17 7.03
CA LEU A 74 -28.33 3.26 7.34
C LEU A 74 -27.12 3.99 7.92
N THR A 75 -26.71 3.62 9.14
CA THR A 75 -25.45 4.09 9.72
C THR A 75 -24.24 3.44 9.03
N PRO A 76 -23.03 4.03 9.13
CA PRO A 76 -21.82 3.41 8.61
C PRO A 76 -21.55 2.02 9.19
N MET A 77 -21.84 1.79 10.48
CA MET A 77 -21.66 0.47 11.09
C MET A 77 -22.73 -0.53 10.65
N GLU A 78 -23.96 -0.09 10.45
CA GLU A 78 -25.02 -0.93 9.88
C GLU A 78 -24.64 -1.40 8.46
N ARG A 79 -24.02 -0.54 7.64
CA ARG A 79 -23.44 -0.94 6.35
C ARG A 79 -22.34 -1.98 6.49
N VAL A 80 -21.45 -1.84 7.48
CA VAL A 80 -20.43 -2.86 7.78
C VAL A 80 -21.08 -4.20 8.15
N ARG A 81 -22.17 -4.20 8.93
CA ARG A 81 -22.92 -5.42 9.29
C ARG A 81 -23.62 -6.05 8.07
N ILE A 82 -24.18 -5.24 7.17
CA ILE A 82 -24.73 -5.70 5.89
C ILE A 82 -23.66 -6.42 5.08
N VAL A 83 -22.47 -5.81 4.97
CA VAL A 83 -21.33 -6.36 4.21
C VAL A 83 -20.82 -7.68 4.79
N ARG A 84 -20.83 -7.82 6.11
CA ARG A 84 -20.36 -9.02 6.83
C ARG A 84 -21.44 -10.08 7.03
N SER A 85 -22.65 -9.89 6.50
CA SER A 85 -23.72 -10.87 6.67
C SER A 85 -23.49 -12.11 5.80
N ILE A 86 -23.80 -13.28 6.37
CA ILE A 86 -23.72 -14.59 5.71
C ILE A 86 -24.67 -14.68 4.49
N GLN A 87 -25.75 -13.89 4.50
CA GLN A 87 -26.72 -13.83 3.40
C GLN A 87 -26.17 -13.08 2.17
N ARG A 88 -25.11 -12.30 2.34
CA ARG A 88 -24.51 -11.54 1.25
C ARG A 88 -23.88 -12.48 0.22
N PHE A 89 -23.89 -12.05 -1.03
CA PHE A 89 -23.17 -12.77 -2.08
C PHE A 89 -21.65 -12.73 -1.88
N SER A 90 -21.01 -13.72 -2.46
CA SER A 90 -19.58 -13.96 -2.43
C SER A 90 -18.92 -13.81 -3.81
N LEU A 91 -17.61 -14.00 -3.89
CA LEU A 91 -16.90 -13.99 -5.17
C LEU A 91 -17.28 -15.21 -6.02
N LYS A 92 -17.56 -16.37 -5.41
CA LYS A 92 -18.10 -17.53 -6.14
C LYS A 92 -19.44 -17.22 -6.80
N ASP A 93 -20.35 -16.56 -6.10
CA ASP A 93 -21.63 -16.15 -6.67
C ASP A 93 -21.44 -15.18 -7.85
N ILE A 94 -20.44 -14.29 -7.77
CA ILE A 94 -20.05 -13.43 -8.90
C ILE A 94 -19.53 -14.26 -10.08
N LEU A 95 -18.64 -15.22 -9.84
CA LEU A 95 -18.08 -16.08 -10.89
C LEU A 95 -19.17 -16.82 -11.66
N GLU A 96 -20.17 -17.34 -10.94
CA GLU A 96 -21.29 -18.08 -11.52
C GLU A 96 -22.30 -17.20 -12.27
N ASN A 97 -22.53 -15.97 -11.83
CA ASN A 97 -23.60 -15.12 -12.37
C ASN A 97 -23.14 -14.00 -13.31
N VAL A 98 -21.85 -13.60 -13.27
CA VAL A 98 -21.31 -12.51 -14.10
C VAL A 98 -20.61 -13.03 -15.36
N TYR A 99 -20.00 -14.20 -15.30
CA TYR A 99 -19.21 -14.80 -16.39
C TYR A 99 -19.95 -15.99 -17.01
N GLU A 100 -19.71 -16.28 -18.28
CA GLU A 100 -20.31 -17.44 -18.96
C GLU A 100 -19.66 -18.76 -18.54
N ASP A 101 -18.36 -18.74 -18.33
CA ASP A 101 -17.55 -19.89 -17.96
C ASP A 101 -16.31 -19.43 -17.19
N TYR A 102 -15.85 -20.23 -16.24
CA TYR A 102 -14.64 -19.95 -15.49
C TYR A 102 -13.93 -21.23 -15.07
N THR A 103 -12.60 -21.14 -14.99
CA THR A 103 -11.74 -22.19 -14.42
C THR A 103 -10.97 -21.60 -13.26
N GLU A 104 -11.20 -22.11 -12.05
CA GLU A 104 -10.40 -21.75 -10.87
C GLU A 104 -8.96 -22.27 -11.02
N LEU A 105 -7.99 -21.47 -10.58
CA LEU A 105 -6.58 -21.70 -10.74
C LEU A 105 -5.87 -21.67 -9.38
N GLY A 106 -4.91 -22.58 -9.20
CA GLY A 106 -4.04 -22.59 -8.02
C GLY A 106 -4.47 -23.54 -6.88
N GLY A 107 -5.30 -24.53 -7.19
CA GLY A 107 -5.60 -25.69 -6.34
C GLY A 107 -7.10 -25.94 -6.20
N GLU A 108 -7.45 -27.11 -5.64
CA GLU A 108 -8.83 -27.55 -5.44
C GLU A 108 -8.97 -28.17 -4.04
N GLY A 109 -10.05 -27.86 -3.32
CA GLY A 109 -10.31 -28.38 -1.98
C GLY A 109 -9.13 -28.18 -1.02
N ASP A 110 -8.68 -29.27 -0.40
CA ASP A 110 -7.57 -29.30 0.56
C ASP A 110 -6.20 -29.06 -0.09
N ALA A 111 -6.07 -29.23 -1.41
CA ALA A 111 -4.85 -28.97 -2.15
C ALA A 111 -4.71 -27.48 -2.55
N ASN A 112 -5.58 -26.60 -2.06
CA ASN A 112 -5.53 -25.16 -2.32
C ASN A 112 -4.51 -24.47 -1.42
N ILE A 113 -3.60 -23.70 -2.04
CA ILE A 113 -2.55 -22.94 -1.34
C ILE A 113 -3.13 -21.97 -0.30
N ASP A 114 -4.19 -21.27 -0.68
CA ASP A 114 -4.97 -20.41 0.21
C ASP A 114 -6.36 -20.24 -0.40
N PRO A 115 -7.39 -20.86 0.19
CA PRO A 115 -8.73 -20.81 -0.34
C PRO A 115 -9.41 -19.44 -0.14
N ALA A 116 -8.84 -18.55 0.68
CA ALA A 116 -9.35 -17.19 0.86
C ALA A 116 -9.09 -16.28 -0.36
N MET A 117 -8.13 -16.64 -1.23
CA MET A 117 -7.83 -15.93 -2.47
C MET A 117 -8.22 -16.80 -3.66
N ILE A 118 -9.22 -16.41 -4.44
CA ILE A 118 -9.59 -17.08 -5.68
C ILE A 118 -8.89 -16.40 -6.85
N CYS A 119 -8.33 -17.21 -7.75
CA CYS A 119 -7.85 -16.79 -9.05
C CYS A 119 -8.55 -17.65 -10.08
N ALA A 120 -9.18 -17.06 -11.10
CA ALA A 120 -9.88 -17.82 -12.12
C ALA A 120 -9.67 -17.19 -13.50
N LYS A 121 -9.51 -18.03 -14.52
CA LYS A 121 -9.62 -17.57 -15.91
C LYS A 121 -11.08 -17.67 -16.31
N ALA A 122 -11.68 -16.54 -16.66
CA ALA A 122 -13.10 -16.47 -16.97
C ALA A 122 -13.34 -15.94 -18.39
N THR A 123 -14.48 -16.32 -18.95
CA THR A 123 -14.92 -15.94 -20.28
C THR A 123 -16.16 -15.05 -20.20
N MET A 124 -16.13 -13.95 -20.95
CA MET A 124 -17.25 -13.04 -21.11
C MET A 124 -17.72 -13.03 -22.57
N VAL A 125 -19.02 -13.20 -22.80
CA VAL A 125 -19.63 -13.10 -24.13
C VAL A 125 -20.34 -11.77 -24.29
N ARG A 126 -20.06 -11.07 -25.39
CA ARG A 126 -20.70 -9.81 -25.76
C ARG A 126 -21.49 -10.01 -27.03
N ARG A 127 -22.77 -9.65 -27.01
CA ARG A 127 -23.61 -9.64 -28.23
C ARG A 127 -23.68 -8.22 -28.74
N VAL A 128 -23.07 -7.99 -29.90
CA VAL A 128 -23.09 -6.69 -30.57
C VAL A 128 -23.77 -6.87 -31.93
N LYS A 129 -24.97 -6.32 -32.07
CA LYS A 129 -25.87 -6.57 -33.22
C LYS A 129 -26.15 -8.07 -33.37
N LYS A 130 -25.81 -8.66 -34.52
CA LYS A 130 -25.96 -10.10 -34.82
C LYS A 130 -24.69 -10.92 -34.58
N LYS A 131 -23.62 -10.33 -34.01
CA LYS A 131 -22.33 -11.02 -33.81
C LYS A 131 -22.05 -11.21 -32.32
N THR A 132 -21.56 -12.40 -31.98
CA THR A 132 -21.08 -12.77 -30.65
C THR A 132 -19.57 -12.62 -30.60
N TYR A 133 -19.06 -11.91 -29.59
CA TYR A 133 -17.64 -11.77 -29.33
C TYR A 133 -17.32 -12.37 -27.97
N THR A 134 -16.24 -13.13 -27.90
CA THR A 134 -15.77 -13.77 -26.68
C THR A 134 -14.53 -13.05 -26.21
N CYS A 135 -14.51 -12.64 -24.94
CA CYS A 135 -13.39 -11.98 -24.30
C CYS A 135 -12.97 -12.81 -23.08
N SER A 136 -11.67 -13.04 -22.93
CA SER A 136 -11.13 -13.69 -21.73
C SER A 136 -10.66 -12.64 -20.73
N VAL A 137 -10.84 -12.94 -19.44
CA VAL A 137 -10.37 -12.09 -18.34
C VAL A 137 -9.74 -12.95 -17.24
N MET A 138 -8.81 -12.37 -16.51
CA MET A 138 -8.29 -12.96 -15.27
C MET A 138 -9.05 -12.38 -14.09
N VAL A 139 -9.80 -13.22 -13.38
CA VAL A 139 -10.51 -12.84 -12.15
C VAL A 139 -9.62 -13.15 -10.95
N ILE A 140 -9.42 -12.17 -10.07
CA ILE A 140 -8.63 -12.33 -8.84
C ILE A 140 -9.39 -11.67 -7.70
N GLY A 141 -9.69 -12.37 -6.63
CA GLY A 141 -10.37 -11.75 -5.50
C GLY A 141 -10.36 -12.56 -4.24
N GLN A 142 -10.77 -11.92 -3.14
CA GLN A 142 -10.95 -12.61 -1.88
C GLN A 142 -12.34 -13.25 -1.78
N GLU A 143 -12.44 -14.34 -1.01
CA GLU A 143 -13.67 -15.13 -0.84
C GLU A 143 -14.02 -15.25 0.65
N THR A 144 -15.18 -14.71 1.02
CA THR A 144 -15.71 -14.62 2.40
C THR A 144 -16.97 -15.46 2.64
N GLY A 145 -17.41 -16.29 1.68
CA GLY A 145 -18.65 -17.05 1.71
C GLY A 145 -18.65 -18.28 2.62
N HIS A 146 -19.52 -19.27 2.32
CA HIS A 146 -19.69 -20.46 3.17
C HIS A 146 -18.37 -21.18 3.47
N GLY A 147 -18.19 -21.53 4.75
CA GLY A 147 -16.91 -22.03 5.27
C GLY A 147 -15.92 -20.91 5.56
N GLU A 148 -16.41 -19.75 6.00
CA GLU A 148 -15.61 -18.57 6.32
C GLU A 148 -14.45 -18.88 7.29
N GLU A 149 -14.64 -19.82 8.22
CA GLU A 149 -13.59 -20.30 9.12
C GLU A 149 -12.40 -20.89 8.34
N PHE A 150 -12.66 -21.75 7.36
CA PHE A 150 -11.64 -22.32 6.48
C PHE A 150 -11.00 -21.27 5.55
N ARG A 151 -11.65 -20.11 5.37
CA ARG A 151 -11.17 -18.98 4.56
C ARG A 151 -10.70 -17.78 5.37
N ASN A 152 -10.55 -17.92 6.69
CA ASN A 152 -10.17 -16.85 7.62
C ASN A 152 -11.01 -15.56 7.43
N GLY A 153 -12.30 -15.70 7.11
CA GLY A 153 -13.20 -14.59 6.80
C GLY A 153 -12.70 -13.69 5.67
N GLY A 154 -12.06 -14.25 4.63
CA GLY A 154 -11.47 -13.51 3.51
C GLY A 154 -10.12 -12.84 3.82
N SER A 155 -9.57 -13.05 5.01
CA SER A 155 -8.22 -12.59 5.36
C SER A 155 -7.19 -13.50 4.72
N CYS A 156 -6.67 -13.09 3.56
CA CYS A 156 -5.72 -13.90 2.80
C CYS A 156 -4.38 -14.02 3.51
N LYS A 157 -3.81 -15.22 3.44
CA LYS A 157 -2.45 -15.53 3.87
C LYS A 157 -1.44 -14.99 2.85
N PRO A 158 -0.16 -14.86 3.24
CA PRO A 158 0.90 -14.45 2.31
C PRO A 158 0.96 -15.34 1.05
N GLU A 159 0.71 -16.64 1.18
CA GLU A 159 0.71 -17.60 0.07
C GLU A 159 -0.43 -17.34 -0.92
N GLY A 160 -1.61 -16.93 -0.44
CA GLY A 160 -2.73 -16.48 -1.27
C GLY A 160 -2.38 -15.22 -2.06
N ASN A 161 -1.76 -14.24 -1.41
CA ASN A 161 -1.29 -13.04 -2.12
C ASN A 161 -0.19 -13.37 -3.16
N SER A 162 0.66 -14.36 -2.89
CA SER A 162 1.65 -14.86 -3.86
C SER A 162 0.97 -15.56 -5.05
N LYS A 163 -0.08 -16.35 -4.81
CA LYS A 163 -0.93 -16.95 -5.85
C LYS A 163 -1.54 -15.87 -6.74
N ALA A 164 -2.11 -14.81 -6.16
CA ALA A 164 -2.64 -13.67 -6.91
C ALA A 164 -1.57 -13.02 -7.82
N LEU A 165 -0.39 -12.73 -7.29
CA LEU A 165 0.72 -12.16 -8.06
C LEU A 165 1.14 -13.04 -9.24
N ARG A 166 1.18 -14.36 -9.05
CA ARG A 166 1.50 -15.30 -10.13
C ARG A 166 0.50 -15.15 -11.28
N PHE A 167 -0.80 -15.17 -10.99
CA PHE A 167 -1.83 -15.10 -12.03
C PHE A 167 -2.01 -13.69 -12.63
N MET A 168 -1.67 -12.62 -11.91
CA MET A 168 -1.52 -11.29 -12.50
C MET A 168 -0.46 -11.26 -13.62
N LYS A 169 0.67 -11.97 -13.43
CA LYS A 169 1.72 -12.09 -14.47
C LYS A 169 1.29 -12.96 -15.64
N VAL A 170 0.49 -14.00 -15.38
CA VAL A 170 -0.12 -14.81 -16.44
C VAL A 170 -1.04 -13.94 -17.29
N ALA A 171 -1.93 -13.16 -16.66
CA ALA A 171 -2.81 -12.23 -17.36
C ALA A 171 -2.03 -11.23 -18.23
N GLU A 172 -0.92 -10.68 -17.70
CA GLU A 172 -0.03 -9.82 -18.48
C GLU A 172 0.59 -10.53 -19.68
N THR A 173 0.97 -11.80 -19.52
CA THR A 173 1.59 -12.60 -20.59
C THR A 173 0.58 -12.93 -21.69
N GLU A 174 -0.65 -13.25 -21.31
CA GLU A 174 -1.76 -13.52 -22.25
C GLU A 174 -2.35 -12.25 -22.87
N GLY A 175 -2.08 -11.07 -22.31
CA GLY A 175 -2.62 -9.79 -22.79
C GLY A 175 -4.08 -9.54 -22.41
N ILE A 176 -4.61 -10.25 -21.41
CA ILE A 176 -6.00 -10.16 -20.96
C ILE A 176 -6.15 -9.22 -19.75
N PRO A 177 -7.28 -8.49 -19.61
CA PRO A 177 -7.51 -7.63 -18.47
C PRO A 177 -7.74 -8.42 -17.18
N ILE A 178 -7.52 -7.74 -16.05
CA ILE A 178 -7.69 -8.29 -14.71
C ILE A 178 -8.93 -7.66 -14.07
N HIS A 179 -9.86 -8.50 -13.63
CA HIS A 179 -11.00 -8.11 -12.79
C HIS A 179 -10.72 -8.50 -11.35
N SER A 180 -10.49 -7.50 -10.51
CA SER A 180 -10.21 -7.67 -9.09
C SER A 180 -11.45 -7.47 -8.22
N TYR A 181 -11.70 -8.40 -7.30
CA TYR A 181 -12.84 -8.35 -6.39
C TYR A 181 -12.38 -8.34 -4.94
N ILE A 182 -12.70 -7.27 -4.22
CA ILE A 182 -12.13 -6.98 -2.90
C ILE A 182 -13.18 -7.27 -1.82
N PHE A 183 -12.95 -8.36 -1.09
CA PHE A 183 -13.80 -8.91 -0.03
C PHE A 183 -12.92 -9.33 1.15
N THR A 184 -12.35 -8.37 1.86
CA THR A 184 -11.37 -8.67 2.90
C THR A 184 -11.42 -7.69 4.06
N PRO A 185 -11.58 -8.16 5.31
CA PRO A 185 -11.51 -7.31 6.49
C PRO A 185 -10.06 -6.85 6.78
N GLY A 186 -9.06 -7.51 6.18
CA GLY A 186 -7.64 -7.24 6.36
C GLY A 186 -6.78 -8.41 5.89
N SER A 187 -5.46 -8.29 5.99
CA SER A 187 -4.56 -9.42 5.68
C SER A 187 -4.38 -10.32 6.89
N TYR A 188 -4.22 -11.62 6.67
CA TYR A 188 -3.85 -12.54 7.75
C TYR A 188 -2.44 -12.18 8.27
N PRO A 189 -2.27 -11.87 9.57
CA PRO A 189 -1.09 -11.15 10.05
C PRO A 189 0.08 -12.08 10.43
N VAL A 190 0.52 -12.89 9.48
CA VAL A 190 1.62 -13.86 9.63
C VAL A 190 2.92 -13.31 9.05
N GLU A 191 4.02 -13.47 9.78
CA GLU A 191 5.36 -13.03 9.35
C GLU A 191 6.24 -14.17 8.84
N GLU A 192 5.84 -15.42 8.99
CA GLU A 192 6.55 -16.57 8.40
C GLU A 192 6.72 -16.37 6.89
N TYR A 193 7.90 -16.72 6.35
CA TYR A 193 8.23 -16.46 4.95
C TYR A 193 7.14 -17.05 4.04
N PRO A 194 6.55 -16.25 3.12
CA PRO A 194 7.06 -14.98 2.61
C PRO A 194 6.73 -13.71 3.42
N GLY A 195 5.87 -13.80 4.43
CA GLY A 195 5.44 -12.70 5.30
C GLY A 195 4.37 -11.80 4.67
N ALA A 196 3.37 -11.42 5.46
CA ALA A 196 2.22 -10.63 4.98
C ALA A 196 2.65 -9.29 4.39
N ALA A 197 3.45 -8.50 5.13
CA ALA A 197 3.93 -7.22 4.65
C ALA A 197 4.72 -7.35 3.33
N GLN A 198 5.66 -8.29 3.27
CA GLN A 198 6.53 -8.42 2.11
C GLN A 198 5.76 -8.86 0.87
N GLN A 199 4.79 -9.76 1.02
CA GLN A 199 4.01 -10.19 -0.12
C GLN A 199 3.05 -9.09 -0.62
N ILE A 200 2.40 -8.34 0.28
CA ILE A 200 1.59 -7.18 -0.11
C ILE A 200 2.46 -6.15 -0.86
N ALA A 201 3.67 -5.87 -0.35
CA ALA A 201 4.60 -4.94 -1.00
C ALA A 201 5.00 -5.40 -2.41
N ARG A 202 5.27 -6.70 -2.59
CA ARG A 202 5.58 -7.29 -3.90
C ARG A 202 4.41 -7.18 -4.87
N ASN A 203 3.19 -7.41 -4.40
CA ASN A 203 1.98 -7.30 -5.22
C ASN A 203 1.77 -5.87 -5.71
N ILE A 204 1.70 -4.89 -4.80
CA ILE A 204 1.52 -3.47 -5.14
C ILE A 204 2.63 -3.01 -6.11
N TYR A 205 3.87 -3.42 -5.86
CA TYR A 205 5.01 -3.10 -6.71
C TYR A 205 4.86 -3.66 -8.13
N ALA A 206 4.42 -4.91 -8.28
CA ALA A 206 4.17 -5.52 -9.59
C ALA A 206 2.99 -4.86 -10.31
N MET A 207 1.86 -4.66 -9.62
CA MET A 207 0.64 -4.06 -10.16
C MET A 207 0.87 -2.67 -10.75
N SER A 208 1.79 -1.89 -10.16
CA SER A 208 2.14 -0.55 -10.66
C SER A 208 2.67 -0.53 -12.11
N LYS A 209 3.16 -1.66 -12.64
CA LYS A 209 3.71 -1.77 -14.01
C LYS A 209 3.11 -2.87 -14.88
N LEU A 210 2.03 -3.53 -14.44
CA LEU A 210 1.33 -4.50 -15.28
C LEU A 210 0.83 -3.84 -16.58
N ARG A 211 1.11 -4.47 -17.72
CA ARG A 211 0.83 -3.93 -19.06
C ARG A 211 -0.61 -4.11 -19.54
N VAL A 212 -1.46 -4.72 -18.72
CA VAL A 212 -2.87 -4.97 -18.98
C VAL A 212 -3.78 -4.08 -18.12
N PRO A 213 -5.02 -3.80 -18.56
CA PRO A 213 -6.01 -3.09 -17.74
C PRO A 213 -6.35 -3.85 -16.46
N ILE A 214 -6.50 -3.12 -15.35
CA ILE A 214 -6.94 -3.67 -14.06
C ILE A 214 -8.18 -2.91 -13.61
N ILE A 215 -9.29 -3.62 -13.38
CA ILE A 215 -10.54 -3.07 -12.84
C ILE A 215 -10.76 -3.70 -11.48
N SER A 216 -11.04 -2.90 -10.44
CA SER A 216 -11.34 -3.43 -9.11
C SER A 216 -12.75 -3.06 -8.65
N MET A 217 -13.45 -3.99 -8.01
CA MET A 217 -14.70 -3.75 -7.29
C MET A 217 -14.49 -4.02 -5.80
N ILE A 218 -14.91 -3.10 -4.94
CA ILE A 218 -14.79 -3.18 -3.48
C ILE A 218 -16.15 -3.41 -2.84
N SER A 219 -16.29 -4.51 -2.11
CA SER A 219 -17.38 -4.77 -1.17
C SER A 219 -16.89 -4.56 0.26
N GLU A 220 -15.86 -5.30 0.68
CA GLU A 220 -15.21 -5.16 1.98
C GLU A 220 -13.72 -4.85 1.77
N GLY A 221 -13.30 -3.63 2.07
CA GLY A 221 -11.94 -3.15 1.81
C GLY A 221 -11.15 -2.82 3.08
N GLY A 222 -10.47 -3.82 3.63
CA GLY A 222 -9.61 -3.70 4.81
C GLY A 222 -8.15 -3.35 4.51
N SER A 223 -7.79 -2.07 4.67
CA SER A 223 -6.41 -1.58 4.80
C SER A 223 -5.45 -2.13 3.72
N GLY A 224 -4.25 -2.57 4.12
CA GLY A 224 -3.26 -3.18 3.23
C GLY A 224 -3.68 -4.52 2.60
N GLY A 225 -4.62 -5.25 3.22
CA GLY A 225 -5.18 -6.49 2.63
C GLY A 225 -5.97 -6.20 1.36
N ALA A 226 -6.75 -5.13 1.35
CA ALA A 226 -7.44 -4.63 0.16
C ALA A 226 -6.45 -4.18 -0.92
N GLU A 227 -5.40 -3.43 -0.55
CA GLU A 227 -4.40 -2.94 -1.49
C GLU A 227 -3.52 -4.04 -2.10
N ALA A 228 -3.46 -5.24 -1.49
CA ALA A 228 -2.72 -6.38 -2.01
C ALA A 228 -3.16 -6.79 -3.43
N ILE A 229 -4.41 -6.51 -3.79
CA ILE A 229 -4.97 -6.69 -5.14
C ILE A 229 -5.73 -5.45 -5.64
N GLY A 230 -5.74 -4.36 -4.88
CA GLY A 230 -6.60 -3.19 -5.11
C GLY A 230 -6.01 -2.05 -5.95
N LEU A 231 -4.73 -2.12 -6.32
CA LEU A 231 -4.12 -1.16 -7.24
C LEU A 231 -4.69 -1.37 -8.66
N SER A 232 -5.53 -0.46 -9.14
CA SER A 232 -6.25 -0.62 -10.41
C SER A 232 -6.42 0.68 -11.20
N ASP A 233 -6.66 0.52 -12.51
CA ASP A 233 -6.90 1.63 -13.44
C ASP A 233 -8.30 2.25 -13.23
N TYR A 234 -9.27 1.45 -12.79
CA TYR A 234 -10.61 1.91 -12.42
C TYR A 234 -11.11 1.16 -11.17
N ARG A 235 -11.49 1.93 -10.14
CA ARG A 235 -11.91 1.46 -8.83
C ARG A 235 -13.40 1.71 -8.65
N MET A 236 -14.17 0.66 -8.53
CA MET A 236 -15.59 0.71 -8.21
C MET A 236 -15.82 0.22 -6.79
N MET A 237 -16.90 0.66 -6.18
CA MET A 237 -17.30 0.25 -4.84
C MET A 237 -18.80 0.05 -4.80
N LEU A 238 -19.28 -0.97 -4.10
CA LEU A 238 -20.71 -1.19 -3.92
C LEU A 238 -21.29 -0.16 -2.95
N SER A 239 -22.56 0.23 -3.11
CA SER A 239 -23.20 1.28 -2.30
C SER A 239 -23.20 0.99 -0.80
N HIS A 240 -23.33 -0.27 -0.39
CA HIS A 240 -23.29 -0.69 1.02
C HIS A 240 -21.90 -1.17 1.43
N GLY A 241 -21.00 -1.33 0.46
CA GLY A 241 -19.60 -1.66 0.72
C GLY A 241 -18.89 -0.63 1.61
N TYR A 242 -17.80 -1.07 2.22
CA TYR A 242 -16.91 -0.18 2.97
C TYR A 242 -15.45 -0.33 2.54
N TYR A 243 -14.70 0.75 2.66
CA TYR A 243 -13.26 0.78 2.41
C TYR A 243 -12.62 1.68 3.48
N SER A 244 -11.67 1.13 4.23
CA SER A 244 -11.11 1.78 5.41
C SER A 244 -9.66 1.38 5.67
N VAL A 245 -8.95 2.22 6.43
CA VAL A 245 -7.58 1.99 6.91
C VAL A 245 -7.48 0.95 8.02
N ILE A 246 -8.58 0.75 8.75
CA ILE A 246 -8.70 -0.19 9.85
C ILE A 246 -10.19 -0.50 10.04
N SER A 247 -10.50 -1.64 10.64
CA SER A 247 -11.87 -1.94 11.05
C SER A 247 -12.37 -0.94 12.11
N PRO A 248 -13.68 -0.65 12.17
CA PRO A 248 -14.25 0.21 13.21
C PRO A 248 -13.89 -0.25 14.64
N GLU A 249 -13.84 -1.56 14.86
CA GLU A 249 -13.49 -2.18 16.13
C GLU A 249 -12.01 -1.92 16.49
N GLY A 250 -11.11 -2.06 15.51
CA GLY A 250 -9.69 -1.78 15.68
C GLY A 250 -9.42 -0.28 15.93
N ALA A 251 -10.14 0.61 15.24
CA ALA A 251 -10.07 2.05 15.51
C ALA A 251 -10.53 2.37 16.95
N ALA A 252 -11.64 1.79 17.39
CA ALA A 252 -12.18 2.00 18.73
C ALA A 252 -11.25 1.46 19.82
N ALA A 253 -10.60 0.31 19.61
CA ALA A 253 -9.60 -0.23 20.53
C ALA A 253 -8.39 0.71 20.71
N ILE A 254 -7.91 1.31 19.61
CA ILE A 254 -6.77 2.24 19.61
C ILE A 254 -7.15 3.58 20.24
N GLU A 255 -8.26 4.19 19.82
CA GLU A 255 -8.69 5.51 20.31
C GLU A 255 -9.15 5.45 21.76
N GLY A 256 -9.83 4.37 22.16
CA GLY A 256 -10.25 4.14 23.54
C GLY A 256 -9.10 3.74 24.48
N LYS A 257 -7.88 3.52 23.96
CA LYS A 257 -6.73 2.97 24.71
C LYS A 257 -7.12 1.74 25.53
N ILE A 258 -7.98 0.91 24.96
CA ILE A 258 -8.57 -0.24 25.65
C ILE A 258 -7.46 -1.25 25.92
N ARG A 259 -7.34 -1.69 27.19
CA ARG A 259 -6.36 -2.71 27.58
C ARG A 259 -6.68 -4.04 26.90
N GLU A 260 -5.65 -4.86 26.74
CA GLU A 260 -5.79 -6.19 26.14
C GLU A 260 -6.79 -7.05 26.93
N GLY A 261 -7.66 -7.78 26.23
CA GLY A 261 -8.72 -8.62 26.82
C GLY A 261 -9.99 -7.88 27.27
N SER A 262 -10.05 -6.54 27.19
CA SER A 262 -11.24 -5.77 27.56
C SER A 262 -12.16 -5.55 26.35
N LYS A 263 -13.48 -5.68 26.56
CA LYS A 263 -14.48 -5.46 25.49
C LYS A 263 -14.55 -3.97 25.12
N VAL A 264 -14.57 -3.69 23.82
CA VAL A 264 -14.72 -2.33 23.30
C VAL A 264 -16.20 -1.88 23.41
N PRO A 265 -16.49 -0.68 23.95
CA PRO A 265 -17.86 -0.18 24.01
C PRO A 265 -18.50 -0.05 22.63
N LYS A 266 -19.76 -0.47 22.49
CA LYS A 266 -20.48 -0.46 21.20
C LYS A 266 -20.60 0.96 20.64
N GLU A 267 -20.88 1.92 21.51
CA GLU A 267 -21.04 3.34 21.16
C GLU A 267 -19.76 3.91 20.57
N LEU A 268 -18.60 3.48 21.08
CA LEU A 268 -17.31 3.92 20.56
C LEU A 268 -17.03 3.34 19.17
N ILE A 269 -17.47 2.10 18.89
CA ILE A 269 -17.36 1.47 17.57
C ILE A 269 -18.19 2.24 16.55
N GLU A 270 -19.45 2.56 16.87
CA GLU A 270 -20.35 3.35 16.02
C GLU A 270 -19.74 4.73 15.70
N VAL A 271 -19.24 5.44 16.72
CA VAL A 271 -18.57 6.73 16.54
C VAL A 271 -17.31 6.62 15.68
N CYS A 272 -16.52 5.54 15.84
CA CYS A 272 -15.33 5.32 15.02
C CYS A 272 -15.71 4.98 13.57
N ALA A 273 -16.76 4.18 13.35
CA ALA A 273 -17.26 3.87 12.00
C ALA A 273 -17.63 5.14 11.22
N ASP A 274 -18.33 6.08 11.87
CA ASP A 274 -18.65 7.38 11.25
C ASP A 274 -17.41 8.24 10.99
N ARG A 275 -16.52 8.37 11.98
CA ARG A 275 -15.31 9.20 11.87
C ARG A 275 -14.32 8.70 10.82
N LEU A 276 -14.29 7.40 10.55
CA LEU A 276 -13.46 6.82 9.50
C LEU A 276 -13.92 7.21 8.09
N ARG A 277 -15.18 7.65 7.94
CA ARG A 277 -15.76 8.05 6.64
C ARG A 277 -15.53 6.96 5.59
N LEU A 278 -15.94 5.75 5.94
CA LEU A 278 -15.62 4.48 5.27
C LEU A 278 -16.58 4.09 4.13
N THR A 279 -17.67 4.83 3.94
CA THR A 279 -18.74 4.47 3.00
C THR A 279 -18.32 4.68 1.54
N ALA A 280 -19.08 4.10 0.60
CA ALA A 280 -18.83 4.26 -0.83
C ALA A 280 -18.88 5.73 -1.28
N TYR A 281 -19.86 6.49 -0.80
CA TYR A 281 -20.00 7.90 -1.15
C TYR A 281 -18.90 8.78 -0.54
N ASP A 282 -18.44 8.46 0.68
CA ASP A 282 -17.28 9.14 1.26
C ASP A 282 -16.03 8.95 0.41
N ASN A 283 -15.78 7.71 0.00
CA ASN A 283 -14.64 7.35 -0.84
C ASN A 283 -14.72 7.98 -2.24
N LEU A 284 -15.92 8.07 -2.81
CA LEU A 284 -16.14 8.75 -4.09
C LEU A 284 -15.81 10.25 -3.98
N ARG A 285 -16.32 10.93 -2.94
CA ARG A 285 -16.05 12.37 -2.71
C ARG A 285 -14.56 12.66 -2.52
N LYS A 286 -13.83 11.74 -1.89
CA LYS A 286 -12.38 11.85 -1.66
C LYS A 286 -11.54 11.48 -2.88
N GLY A 287 -12.14 10.91 -3.93
CA GLY A 287 -11.42 10.43 -5.12
C GLY A 287 -10.56 9.20 -4.87
N THR A 288 -10.85 8.40 -3.83
CA THR A 288 -10.16 7.12 -3.60
C THR A 288 -10.75 6.00 -4.47
N ILE A 289 -11.99 6.17 -4.93
CA ILE A 289 -12.68 5.35 -5.93
C ILE A 289 -13.20 6.22 -7.08
N ASP A 290 -13.55 5.58 -8.20
CA ASP A 290 -14.02 6.24 -9.42
C ASP A 290 -15.54 6.16 -9.62
N ARG A 291 -16.22 5.15 -9.05
CA ARG A 291 -17.68 4.99 -9.19
C ARG A 291 -18.31 4.12 -8.08
N VAL A 292 -19.57 4.41 -7.77
CA VAL A 292 -20.40 3.58 -6.90
C VAL A 292 -21.35 2.72 -7.73
N ILE A 293 -21.45 1.42 -7.42
CA ILE A 293 -22.42 0.49 -7.99
C ILE A 293 -23.57 0.35 -6.98
N GLN A 294 -24.78 0.76 -7.36
CA GLN A 294 -25.94 0.65 -6.46
C GLN A 294 -26.37 -0.80 -6.31
N GLU A 295 -26.47 -1.23 -5.06
CA GLU A 295 -27.04 -2.50 -4.62
C GLU A 295 -28.57 -2.39 -4.47
N PRO A 296 -29.28 -3.53 -4.40
CA PRO A 296 -30.66 -3.55 -3.93
C PRO A 296 -30.75 -3.14 -2.46
N GLN A 297 -31.99 -2.96 -2.00
CA GLN A 297 -32.31 -2.57 -0.64
C GLN A 297 -31.71 -3.54 0.39
N LEU A 298 -31.04 -2.97 1.39
CA LEU A 298 -30.27 -3.66 2.43
C LEU A 298 -29.11 -4.52 1.89
N GLY A 299 -28.65 -4.30 0.66
CA GLY A 299 -27.50 -4.98 0.07
C GLY A 299 -27.88 -6.24 -0.71
N ALA A 300 -27.04 -6.58 -1.70
CA ALA A 300 -27.30 -7.74 -2.55
C ALA A 300 -27.07 -9.08 -1.84
N ARG A 301 -27.90 -10.06 -2.20
CA ARG A 301 -27.87 -11.47 -1.82
C ARG A 301 -27.60 -12.33 -3.04
N ARG A 302 -27.51 -13.64 -2.83
CA ARG A 302 -27.11 -14.61 -3.87
C ARG A 302 -28.16 -14.83 -4.95
N ASP A 303 -29.42 -14.57 -4.64
CA ASP A 303 -30.55 -14.72 -5.56
C ASP A 303 -30.91 -13.40 -6.29
N ASP A 304 -30.14 -12.33 -6.08
CA ASP A 304 -30.33 -11.04 -6.76
C ASP A 304 -29.73 -11.06 -8.19
N PHE A 305 -30.29 -11.89 -9.08
CA PHE A 305 -29.82 -12.03 -10.47
C PHE A 305 -29.80 -10.70 -11.25
N ALA A 306 -30.73 -9.79 -10.94
CA ALA A 306 -30.75 -8.44 -11.53
C ALA A 306 -29.52 -7.62 -11.13
N PHE A 307 -29.02 -7.78 -9.90
CA PHE A 307 -27.80 -7.12 -9.44
C PHE A 307 -26.57 -7.68 -10.16
N PHE A 308 -26.46 -9.00 -10.35
CA PHE A 308 -25.34 -9.60 -11.09
C PHE A 308 -25.31 -9.17 -12.56
N ALA A 309 -26.47 -9.08 -13.23
CA ALA A 309 -26.57 -8.54 -14.58
C ALA A 309 -26.06 -7.09 -14.65
N LYS A 310 -26.41 -6.27 -13.66
CA LYS A 310 -25.90 -4.89 -13.53
C LYS A 310 -24.40 -4.85 -13.26
N LEU A 311 -23.90 -5.69 -12.36
CA LEU A 311 -22.47 -5.78 -12.03
C LEU A 311 -21.66 -6.17 -13.26
N ARG A 312 -22.13 -7.15 -14.04
CA ARG A 312 -21.53 -7.54 -15.32
C ARG A 312 -21.39 -6.35 -16.27
N ASN A 313 -22.46 -5.58 -16.46
CA ASN A 313 -22.44 -4.42 -17.35
C ASN A 313 -21.47 -3.35 -16.85
N GLU A 314 -21.39 -3.12 -15.53
CA GLU A 314 -20.42 -2.18 -14.95
C GLU A 314 -18.96 -2.63 -15.12
N MET A 315 -18.67 -3.92 -14.99
CA MET A 315 -17.32 -4.46 -15.23
C MET A 315 -16.89 -4.30 -16.69
N ILE A 316 -17.79 -4.58 -17.65
CA ILE A 316 -17.53 -4.35 -19.08
C ILE A 316 -17.31 -2.87 -19.35
N ARG A 317 -18.21 -2.01 -18.85
CA ARG A 317 -18.15 -0.55 -19.04
C ARG A 317 -16.86 0.04 -18.48
N ALA A 318 -16.42 -0.42 -17.30
CA ALA A 318 -15.17 0.01 -16.68
C ALA A 318 -13.95 -0.40 -17.52
N THR A 319 -13.92 -1.65 -18.00
CA THR A 319 -12.83 -2.16 -18.85
C THR A 319 -12.77 -1.42 -20.18
N ASP A 320 -13.92 -1.25 -20.84
CA ASP A 320 -14.05 -0.45 -22.07
C ASP A 320 -13.54 0.96 -21.86
N LYS A 321 -13.94 1.62 -20.76
CA LYS A 321 -13.48 2.98 -20.42
C LYS A 321 -11.96 3.06 -20.31
N VAL A 322 -11.34 2.16 -19.55
CA VAL A 322 -9.88 2.17 -19.36
C VAL A 322 -9.17 1.98 -20.69
N VAL A 323 -9.62 1.04 -21.51
CA VAL A 323 -9.03 0.78 -22.83
C VAL A 323 -9.22 1.98 -23.76
N ILE A 324 -10.40 2.59 -23.78
CA ILE A 324 -10.70 3.78 -24.59
C ILE A 324 -9.79 4.96 -24.21
N ASP A 325 -9.57 5.18 -22.91
CA ASP A 325 -8.72 6.27 -22.41
C ASP A 325 -7.25 6.13 -22.88
N THR A 326 -6.82 4.93 -23.28
CA THR A 326 -5.48 4.69 -23.87
C THR A 326 -5.38 4.99 -25.37
N LYS A 327 -6.52 5.10 -26.08
CA LYS A 327 -6.54 5.32 -27.53
C LYS A 327 -6.05 6.73 -27.87
N SER A 328 -5.55 6.91 -29.09
CA SER A 328 -5.10 8.23 -29.56
C SER A 328 -6.26 9.23 -29.61
N PHE A 329 -5.99 10.53 -29.47
CA PHE A 329 -7.04 11.56 -29.51
C PHE A 329 -7.92 11.49 -30.78
N LYS A 330 -7.33 11.15 -31.93
CA LYS A 330 -8.08 10.92 -33.19
C LYS A 330 -8.99 9.70 -33.10
N ALA A 331 -8.50 8.59 -32.55
CA ALA A 331 -9.28 7.37 -32.36
C ALA A 331 -10.39 7.56 -31.33
N PHE A 332 -10.10 8.23 -30.22
CA PHE A 332 -11.06 8.61 -29.18
C PHE A 332 -12.19 9.48 -29.74
N ARG A 333 -11.85 10.57 -30.46
CA ARG A 333 -12.85 11.46 -31.06
C ARG A 333 -13.71 10.75 -32.10
N SER A 334 -13.11 9.86 -32.90
CA SER A 334 -13.84 9.04 -33.88
C SER A 334 -14.81 8.07 -33.21
N TRP A 335 -14.40 7.47 -32.08
CA TRP A 335 -15.26 6.65 -31.24
C TRP A 335 -16.40 7.47 -30.62
N GLU A 336 -16.12 8.63 -30.07
CA GLU A 336 -17.11 9.51 -29.44
C GLU A 336 -18.19 9.97 -30.45
N ILE A 337 -17.78 10.29 -31.68
CA ILE A 337 -18.71 10.62 -32.78
C ILE A 337 -19.60 9.41 -33.12
N ARG A 338 -19.03 8.20 -33.16
CA ARG A 338 -19.82 6.98 -33.39
C ARG A 338 -20.80 6.73 -32.24
N ARG A 339 -20.38 6.93 -31.00
CA ARG A 339 -21.24 6.81 -29.81
C ARG A 339 -22.39 7.81 -29.85
N LYS A 340 -22.14 9.09 -30.18
CA LYS A 340 -23.20 10.11 -30.27
C LYS A 340 -24.19 9.87 -31.41
N LYS A 341 -23.82 9.13 -32.46
CA LYS A 341 -24.73 8.72 -33.55
C LYS A 341 -25.62 7.55 -33.16
N THR A 342 -25.21 6.72 -32.20
CA THR A 342 -26.03 5.70 -31.57
C THR A 342 -26.82 6.37 -30.44
N SER A 343 -28.15 6.25 -30.41
CA SER A 343 -28.98 6.95 -29.41
C SER A 343 -28.62 6.54 -27.98
N SER A 344 -28.91 7.43 -27.02
CA SER A 344 -28.54 7.35 -25.59
C SER A 344 -29.02 6.12 -24.82
N THR A 345 -29.83 5.25 -25.44
CA THR A 345 -30.40 4.03 -24.84
C THR A 345 -29.65 2.76 -25.21
N GLN A 346 -28.63 2.80 -26.08
CA GLN A 346 -27.90 1.63 -26.59
C GLN A 346 -26.37 1.79 -26.48
N GLU A 347 -25.84 1.97 -25.27
CA GLU A 347 -24.38 1.99 -25.04
C GLU A 347 -23.71 0.65 -25.40
N ASP A 348 -24.48 -0.45 -25.47
CA ASP A 348 -24.02 -1.82 -25.71
C ASP A 348 -23.68 -2.14 -27.19
N GLU A 349 -23.88 -1.23 -28.13
CA GLU A 349 -23.67 -1.51 -29.57
C GLU A 349 -22.24 -1.31 -30.08
N ILE A 350 -21.30 -0.80 -29.28
CA ILE A 350 -19.92 -0.55 -29.72
C ILE A 350 -18.96 -1.53 -29.06
N MET A 351 -18.49 -2.52 -29.83
CA MET A 351 -17.44 -3.44 -29.40
C MET A 351 -16.10 -2.71 -29.24
N VAL A 352 -15.51 -2.79 -28.05
CA VAL A 352 -14.14 -2.34 -27.79
C VAL A 352 -13.25 -3.57 -27.70
N ASN A 353 -12.20 -3.63 -28.53
CA ASN A 353 -11.16 -4.66 -28.35
C ASN A 353 -10.26 -4.25 -27.18
N TRP A 354 -10.10 -5.14 -26.21
CA TRP A 354 -9.29 -4.95 -25.02
C TRP A 354 -7.79 -5.15 -25.23
N ASP A 355 -7.38 -5.65 -26.40
CA ASP A 355 -5.97 -5.72 -26.77
C ASP A 355 -5.35 -4.32 -26.86
N LEU A 356 -4.17 -4.18 -26.23
CA LEU A 356 -3.39 -2.95 -26.24
C LEU A 356 -2.13 -3.11 -27.08
N ASN A 357 -1.88 -2.16 -27.99
CA ASN A 357 -0.57 -2.05 -28.63
C ASN A 357 0.46 -1.37 -27.70
N LYS A 358 1.74 -1.40 -28.08
CA LYS A 358 2.85 -0.87 -27.26
C LYS A 358 2.66 0.60 -26.84
N ASP A 359 2.10 1.44 -27.72
CA ASP A 359 1.85 2.85 -27.41
C ASP A 359 0.68 3.03 -26.45
N GLU A 360 -0.38 2.26 -26.63
CA GLU A 360 -1.53 2.21 -25.74
C GLU A 360 -1.13 1.70 -24.35
N THR A 361 -0.31 0.65 -24.26
CA THR A 361 0.29 0.18 -23.00
C THR A 361 1.09 1.29 -22.32
N LYS A 362 1.91 2.04 -23.07
CA LYS A 362 2.68 3.16 -22.51
C LYS A 362 1.76 4.26 -21.96
N ARG A 363 0.64 4.55 -22.65
CA ARG A 363 -0.36 5.51 -22.17
C ARG A 363 -1.12 4.98 -20.95
N LEU A 364 -1.48 3.70 -20.91
CA LEU A 364 -2.09 3.05 -19.74
C LEU A 364 -1.22 3.25 -18.50
N LEU A 365 0.07 2.91 -18.59
CA LEU A 365 1.01 3.06 -17.48
C LEU A 365 1.16 4.53 -17.04
N ALA A 366 1.12 5.48 -17.98
CA ALA A 366 1.18 6.91 -17.67
C ALA A 366 -0.12 7.42 -17.01
N LEU A 367 -1.28 6.94 -17.44
CA LEU A 367 -2.58 7.27 -16.85
C LEU A 367 -2.68 6.70 -15.43
N ARG A 368 -2.26 5.45 -15.23
CA ARG A 368 -2.18 4.82 -13.92
C ARG A 368 -1.28 5.62 -12.98
N SER A 369 -0.08 5.96 -13.44
CA SER A 369 0.84 6.83 -12.70
C SER A 369 0.17 8.15 -12.29
N LYS A 370 -0.42 8.85 -13.25
CA LYS A 370 -1.12 10.13 -13.01
C LYS A 370 -2.25 9.98 -12.00
N LYS A 371 -3.03 8.90 -12.07
CA LYS A 371 -4.17 8.63 -11.17
C LYS A 371 -3.72 8.58 -9.71
N TYR A 372 -2.77 7.72 -9.35
CA TYR A 372 -2.35 7.60 -7.96
C TYR A 372 -1.46 8.76 -7.49
N TRP A 373 -0.76 9.44 -8.40
CA TRP A 373 -0.12 10.72 -8.07
C TRP A 373 -1.15 11.76 -7.59
N ALA A 374 -2.32 11.81 -8.23
CA ALA A 374 -3.42 12.71 -7.85
C ALA A 374 -4.20 12.26 -6.60
N MET A 375 -4.15 10.97 -6.25
CA MET A 375 -4.80 10.46 -5.04
C MET A 375 -4.16 11.04 -3.77
N GLY A 376 -5.00 11.36 -2.79
CA GLY A 376 -4.57 11.86 -1.48
C GLY A 376 -4.01 13.28 -1.48
N VAL A 377 -4.05 14.02 -2.59
CA VAL A 377 -3.58 15.42 -2.65
C VAL A 377 -4.43 16.34 -1.76
N ASN A 378 -5.73 16.06 -1.64
CA ASN A 378 -6.63 16.82 -0.77
C ASN A 378 -6.49 16.48 0.73
N GLY A 379 -5.58 15.57 1.09
CA GLY A 379 -5.40 15.10 2.47
C GLY A 379 -4.37 15.87 3.30
N TYR A 380 -3.63 16.80 2.68
CA TYR A 380 -2.60 17.59 3.35
C TYR A 380 -2.76 19.08 3.04
N GLU A 381 -2.08 19.92 3.81
CA GLU A 381 -2.07 21.37 3.63
C GLU A 381 -0.74 21.86 3.05
N GLY A 382 -0.78 22.95 2.30
CA GLY A 382 0.39 23.56 1.65
C GLY A 382 0.67 22.98 0.26
N GLU A 383 1.64 23.57 -0.42
CA GLU A 383 2.01 23.18 -1.79
C GLU A 383 3.40 22.52 -1.83
N PRO A 384 3.61 21.52 -2.72
CA PRO A 384 4.94 21.04 -3.04
C PRO A 384 5.85 22.16 -3.52
N GLU A 385 7.11 22.15 -3.11
CA GLU A 385 8.07 23.21 -3.47
C GLU A 385 8.32 23.26 -5.00
N ALA A 386 8.06 22.16 -5.71
CA ALA A 386 8.15 22.08 -7.16
C ALA A 386 7.03 22.86 -7.89
N THR A 387 5.90 23.14 -7.24
CA THR A 387 4.76 23.89 -7.80
C THR A 387 4.74 25.34 -7.36
N LEU A 388 5.40 25.68 -6.25
CA LEU A 388 5.58 27.06 -5.80
C LEU A 388 6.47 27.84 -6.78
N ASN A 389 5.87 28.78 -7.52
CA ASN A 389 6.49 29.80 -8.38
C ASN A 389 6.96 29.36 -9.78
N LEU A 390 6.67 30.21 -10.77
CA LEU A 390 7.09 30.07 -12.17
C LEU A 390 8.63 29.89 -12.32
N TYR A 391 9.39 30.57 -11.46
CA TYR A 391 10.86 30.45 -11.39
C TYR A 391 11.32 29.04 -11.02
N ASN A 392 10.69 28.40 -10.02
CA ASN A 392 11.02 27.02 -9.66
C ASN A 392 10.60 26.05 -10.75
N LEU A 393 9.49 26.32 -11.45
CA LEU A 393 9.04 25.48 -12.56
C LEU A 393 10.01 25.55 -13.74
N ALA A 394 10.52 26.75 -14.05
CA ALA A 394 11.59 26.96 -15.03
C ALA A 394 12.90 26.28 -14.59
N ARG A 395 13.27 26.39 -13.31
CA ARG A 395 14.43 25.69 -12.72
C ARG A 395 14.28 24.17 -12.79
N VAL A 396 13.11 23.62 -12.50
CA VAL A 396 12.86 22.17 -12.58
C VAL A 396 12.97 21.68 -14.02
N LYS A 397 12.44 22.46 -14.98
CA LYS A 397 12.59 22.16 -16.41
C LYS A 397 14.06 22.24 -16.86
N SER A 398 14.78 23.28 -16.48
CA SER A 398 16.21 23.44 -16.83
C SER A 398 17.09 22.38 -16.15
N GLU A 399 16.84 22.04 -14.88
CA GLU A 399 17.48 20.92 -14.19
C GLU A 399 17.25 19.61 -14.95
N LYS A 400 16.00 19.34 -15.36
CA LYS A 400 15.66 18.12 -16.10
C LYS A 400 16.44 18.05 -17.42
N VAL A 401 16.46 19.14 -18.19
CA VAL A 401 17.24 19.24 -19.43
C VAL A 401 18.73 19.02 -19.16
N TYR A 402 19.28 19.71 -18.15
CA TYR A 402 20.68 19.59 -17.75
C TYR A 402 21.07 18.16 -17.38
N TYR A 403 20.30 17.50 -16.50
CA TYR A 403 20.59 16.13 -16.07
C TYR A 403 20.39 15.13 -17.20
N THR A 404 19.38 15.32 -18.07
CA THR A 404 19.21 14.49 -19.26
C THR A 404 20.38 14.64 -20.23
N ILE A 405 20.84 15.86 -20.53
CA ILE A 405 22.01 16.06 -21.40
C ILE A 405 23.27 15.47 -20.76
N ARG A 406 23.52 15.76 -19.48
CA ARG A 406 24.74 15.33 -18.77
C ARG A 406 24.82 13.82 -18.58
N TYR A 407 23.72 13.15 -18.24
CA TYR A 407 23.71 11.74 -17.89
C TYR A 407 23.13 10.83 -18.98
N ASP A 408 22.07 11.24 -19.68
CA ASP A 408 21.42 10.36 -20.66
C ASP A 408 22.04 10.50 -22.06
N ILE A 409 22.60 11.66 -22.42
CA ILE A 409 23.28 11.88 -23.72
C ILE A 409 24.80 11.70 -23.59
N LEU A 410 25.45 12.59 -22.83
CA LEU A 410 26.91 12.63 -22.75
C LEU A 410 27.51 11.37 -22.11
N LYS A 411 26.91 10.85 -21.03
CA LYS A 411 27.42 9.65 -20.36
C LYS A 411 27.13 8.37 -21.13
N ASN A 412 25.98 8.25 -21.79
CA ASN A 412 25.70 7.10 -22.65
C ASN A 412 26.62 7.08 -23.87
N HIS A 413 26.91 8.22 -24.49
CA HIS A 413 27.92 8.30 -25.55
C HIS A 413 29.30 7.94 -25.01
N LYS A 414 29.71 8.45 -23.84
CA LYS A 414 30.98 8.07 -23.21
C LYS A 414 31.05 6.57 -22.88
N LYS A 415 29.94 5.95 -22.47
CA LYS A 415 29.84 4.50 -22.22
C LYS A 415 29.86 3.67 -23.49
N GLN A 416 29.16 4.10 -24.55
CA GLN A 416 29.20 3.44 -25.86
C GLN A 416 30.62 3.52 -26.44
N VAL A 417 31.26 4.68 -26.39
CA VAL A 417 32.65 4.86 -26.81
C VAL A 417 33.59 4.01 -25.95
N GLY A 418 33.42 4.00 -24.63
CA GLY A 418 34.22 3.16 -23.73
C GLY A 418 34.01 1.65 -23.94
N LYS A 419 32.79 1.22 -24.27
CA LYS A 419 32.47 -0.17 -24.61
C LYS A 419 33.07 -0.55 -25.97
N VAL A 420 32.94 0.29 -26.99
CA VAL A 420 33.61 0.10 -28.29
C VAL A 420 35.13 0.05 -28.11
N ILE A 421 35.72 0.94 -27.32
CA ILE A 421 37.16 0.91 -27.02
C ILE A 421 37.55 -0.39 -26.29
N LYS A 422 36.72 -0.88 -25.36
CA LYS A 422 37.01 -2.10 -24.58
C LYS A 422 36.82 -3.38 -25.41
N ASP A 423 35.77 -3.43 -26.21
CA ASP A 423 35.46 -4.54 -27.13
C ASP A 423 36.51 -4.59 -28.27
N VAL A 424 36.98 -3.43 -28.76
CA VAL A 424 38.04 -3.32 -29.79
C VAL A 424 39.46 -3.41 -29.20
N SER A 425 39.65 -3.17 -27.90
CA SER A 425 40.95 -3.48 -27.25
C SER A 425 41.22 -4.99 -27.16
N GLY A 426 40.18 -5.82 -27.31
CA GLY A 426 40.30 -7.26 -27.51
C GLY A 426 40.66 -7.65 -28.95
N GLU A 427 40.39 -6.80 -29.94
CA GLU A 427 40.61 -7.06 -31.36
C GLU A 427 41.10 -5.79 -32.11
N GLY A 428 42.42 -5.67 -32.28
CA GLY A 428 43.05 -4.89 -33.37
C GLY A 428 42.84 -3.38 -33.38
N SER A 429 43.76 -2.63 -32.75
CA SER A 429 43.84 -1.16 -32.84
C SER A 429 44.55 -0.69 -34.11
N VAL A 430 44.02 0.33 -34.81
CA VAL A 430 44.77 1.43 -35.49
C VAL A 430 43.81 2.48 -36.11
N MET A 431 42.56 2.15 -36.44
CA MET A 431 41.71 3.04 -37.27
C MET A 431 40.91 4.15 -36.53
N ILE A 432 41.00 4.28 -35.20
CA ILE A 432 40.00 5.03 -34.40
C ILE A 432 40.44 6.44 -33.98
N LYS A 433 41.72 6.80 -34.14
CA LYS A 433 42.23 8.13 -33.73
C LYS A 433 41.55 9.28 -34.48
N ARG A 434 41.22 9.10 -35.77
CA ARG A 434 40.53 10.12 -36.60
C ARG A 434 39.03 10.28 -36.30
N LEU A 435 38.37 9.24 -35.77
CA LEU A 435 36.92 9.28 -35.49
C LEU A 435 36.60 9.88 -34.11
N THR A 436 37.56 9.84 -33.18
CA THR A 436 37.34 10.24 -31.77
C THR A 436 37.84 11.65 -31.44
N GLU A 437 38.68 12.25 -32.29
CA GLU A 437 39.21 13.62 -32.17
C GLU A 437 38.16 14.74 -32.04
N PRO A 438 37.11 14.82 -32.89
CA PRO A 438 36.12 15.90 -32.76
C PRO A 438 35.32 15.80 -31.45
N VAL A 439 35.13 14.59 -30.92
CA VAL A 439 34.35 14.35 -29.70
C VAL A 439 35.19 14.59 -28.44
N THR A 440 36.48 14.28 -28.47
CA THR A 440 37.40 14.57 -27.35
C THR A 440 37.67 16.07 -27.20
N ALA A 441 37.74 16.81 -28.30
CA ALA A 441 37.86 18.27 -28.27
C ALA A 441 36.66 18.94 -27.57
N VAL A 442 35.43 18.50 -27.88
CA VAL A 442 34.20 19.00 -27.24
C VAL A 442 34.11 18.58 -25.76
N MET A 443 34.56 17.37 -25.41
CA MET A 443 34.61 16.91 -24.01
C MET A 443 35.62 17.71 -23.17
N ASN A 444 36.77 18.08 -23.74
CA ASN A 444 37.79 18.88 -23.05
C ASN A 444 37.37 20.34 -22.84
N LEU A 445 36.52 20.88 -23.72
CA LEU A 445 35.99 22.24 -23.60
C LEU A 445 34.97 22.39 -22.45
N LEU A 446 34.33 21.29 -22.05
CA LEU A 446 33.32 21.23 -20.97
C LEU A 446 33.86 20.71 -19.63
N ALA A 447 35.06 20.11 -19.61
CA ALA A 447 35.65 19.51 -18.43
C ALA A 447 36.61 20.48 -17.72
N LYS A 448 36.16 21.07 -16.60
CA LYS A 448 37.08 21.63 -15.59
C LYS A 448 37.89 20.46 -15.02
N LYS A 449 39.20 20.45 -15.28
CA LYS A 449 40.14 19.40 -14.89
C LYS A 449 40.33 19.39 -13.37
N GLU A 450 39.86 18.33 -12.71
CA GLU A 450 40.39 17.88 -11.42
C GLU A 450 40.97 16.48 -11.67
N ASP A 451 42.28 16.36 -11.61
CA ASP A 451 42.99 15.08 -11.77
C ASP A 451 42.73 14.21 -10.52
N LYS A 452 41.89 13.18 -10.67
CA LYS A 452 41.78 12.10 -9.67
C LYS A 452 42.64 10.92 -10.10
N LYS A 453 43.59 10.54 -9.23
CA LYS A 453 44.41 9.33 -9.35
C LYS A 453 43.52 8.07 -9.45
N PRO A 454 43.88 7.07 -10.25
CA PRO A 454 43.05 5.87 -10.44
C PRO A 454 42.98 5.04 -9.16
N THR A 455 41.74 4.70 -8.77
CA THR A 455 41.44 3.81 -7.65
C THR A 455 41.93 2.40 -7.99
N ARG A 456 42.86 1.85 -7.22
CA ARG A 456 43.30 0.45 -7.36
C ARG A 456 42.13 -0.49 -7.07
N LEU A 457 41.92 -1.47 -7.95
CA LEU A 457 41.04 -2.62 -7.74
C LEU A 457 41.58 -3.43 -6.54
N ILE A 458 40.75 -3.62 -5.52
CA ILE A 458 41.06 -4.48 -4.38
C ILE A 458 40.74 -5.91 -4.79
N THR A 459 41.75 -6.68 -5.19
CA THR A 459 41.69 -8.14 -5.28
C THR A 459 41.99 -8.74 -3.92
N TYR A 460 41.10 -9.59 -3.42
CA TYR A 460 41.28 -10.28 -2.14
C TYR A 460 42.13 -11.53 -2.35
N THR A 461 43.34 -11.54 -1.78
CA THR A 461 44.16 -12.74 -1.60
C THR A 461 44.41 -12.91 -0.10
N PRO A 462 44.15 -14.08 0.50
CA PRO A 462 44.37 -14.29 1.92
C PRO A 462 45.83 -14.73 2.15
N SER A 463 46.71 -13.80 2.49
CA SER A 463 47.99 -14.14 3.10
C SER A 463 48.48 -13.03 4.03
N VAL A 464 48.77 -13.46 5.24
CA VAL A 464 49.23 -12.72 6.42
C VAL A 464 50.55 -12.01 6.17
N GLN A 465 50.61 -10.70 6.45
CA GLN A 465 51.72 -10.03 7.13
C GLN A 465 51.23 -8.65 7.60
N VAL A 466 51.24 -8.48 8.92
CA VAL A 466 50.83 -7.27 9.63
C VAL A 466 52.01 -6.31 9.62
N GLU A 467 51.93 -5.25 8.82
CA GLU A 467 52.69 -4.02 9.07
C GLU A 467 51.72 -2.97 9.63
N GLU A 468 52.04 -2.49 10.82
CA GLU A 468 51.31 -1.46 11.57
C GLU A 468 51.36 -0.12 10.83
N GLN A 469 50.49 0.07 9.85
CA GLN A 469 49.96 1.40 9.56
C GLN A 469 48.61 1.49 10.26
N ARG A 470 48.59 2.15 11.42
CA ARG A 470 47.36 2.64 12.07
C ARG A 470 46.65 3.55 11.07
N LEU A 471 45.76 2.97 10.25
CA LEU A 471 44.68 3.70 9.62
C LEU A 471 43.81 4.21 10.75
N VAL A 472 44.02 5.48 11.11
CA VAL A 472 43.20 6.22 12.06
C VAL A 472 41.73 6.04 11.64
N ASP A 473 40.94 5.44 12.53
CA ASP A 473 39.51 5.25 12.34
C ASP A 473 38.86 6.64 12.16
N PRO A 474 38.07 6.92 11.11
CA PRO A 474 37.44 8.25 10.92
C PRO A 474 36.34 8.58 11.94
N LEU A 475 36.35 7.93 13.10
CA LEU A 475 35.44 8.07 14.22
C LEU A 475 36.21 8.27 15.53
N GLU A 476 37.32 9.01 15.51
CA GLU A 476 37.63 9.82 16.68
C GLU A 476 36.45 10.80 16.85
N LEU A 477 35.60 10.53 17.84
CA LEU A 477 34.45 11.34 18.28
C LEU A 477 34.90 12.71 18.85
N THR A 478 35.84 13.38 18.22
CA THR A 478 36.45 14.61 18.75
C THR A 478 35.82 15.88 18.18
N ASP A 479 34.73 15.77 17.40
CA ASP A 479 33.98 16.95 16.90
C ASP A 479 32.50 16.65 16.52
N THR A 480 31.93 15.60 17.13
CA THR A 480 30.61 15.01 16.80
C THR A 480 29.48 15.49 17.71
N TYR A 481 28.26 15.55 17.17
CA TYR A 481 27.06 15.81 17.97
C TYR A 481 26.87 14.69 19.00
N THR A 482 26.90 15.07 20.28
CA THR A 482 26.59 14.19 21.41
C THR A 482 25.13 14.34 21.80
N SER A 483 24.44 13.22 22.06
CA SER A 483 23.03 13.26 22.47
C SER A 483 22.89 14.01 23.80
N PRO A 484 21.89 14.89 23.97
CA PRO A 484 21.60 15.54 25.24
C PRO A 484 21.35 14.54 26.39
N LEU A 485 20.95 13.31 26.07
CA LEU A 485 20.79 12.23 27.06
C LEU A 485 22.09 11.93 27.80
N ALA A 486 23.25 12.16 27.19
CA ALA A 486 24.55 11.96 27.81
C ALA A 486 24.81 12.90 29.01
N ASN A 487 23.97 13.93 29.21
CA ASN A 487 24.10 14.83 30.36
C ASN A 487 23.40 14.31 31.63
N GLU A 488 22.66 13.21 31.56
CA GLU A 488 22.04 12.62 32.76
C GLU A 488 23.06 11.76 33.52
N ASP A 489 23.42 12.15 34.74
CA ASP A 489 24.32 11.37 35.59
C ASP A 489 23.55 10.27 36.34
N ARG A 490 23.38 9.13 35.68
CA ARG A 490 22.82 7.90 36.28
C ARG A 490 23.24 6.66 35.50
N THR A 491 23.00 5.49 36.09
CA THR A 491 23.19 4.20 35.43
C THR A 491 21.86 3.63 34.91
N VAL A 492 21.94 2.80 33.87
CA VAL A 492 20.80 2.04 33.35
C VAL A 492 21.21 0.59 33.16
N SER A 493 20.33 -0.33 33.52
CA SER A 493 20.52 -1.75 33.25
C SER A 493 20.09 -2.08 31.82
N CYS A 494 20.86 -2.93 31.14
CA CYS A 494 20.51 -3.39 29.82
C CYS A 494 19.25 -4.29 29.86
N PRO A 495 18.28 -4.14 28.93
CA PRO A 495 17.14 -5.06 28.84
C PRO A 495 17.53 -6.53 28.62
N ASN A 496 18.77 -6.78 28.22
CA ASN A 496 19.34 -8.09 27.97
C ASN A 496 20.31 -8.54 29.09
N ALA A 497 20.34 -7.85 30.23
CA ALA A 497 21.26 -8.14 31.33
C ALA A 497 21.12 -9.57 31.84
N ASP A 498 19.89 -10.03 32.10
CA ASP A 498 19.62 -11.39 32.60
C ASP A 498 20.12 -12.49 31.65
N LYS A 499 20.09 -12.22 30.34
CA LYS A 499 20.47 -13.19 29.31
C LYS A 499 21.97 -13.21 29.01
N HIS A 500 22.62 -12.05 29.11
CA HIS A 500 23.99 -11.85 28.62
C HIS A 500 24.97 -11.41 29.71
N GLY A 501 24.54 -11.28 30.97
CA GLY A 501 25.39 -10.80 32.06
C GLY A 501 25.88 -9.38 31.84
N CYS A 502 25.04 -8.51 31.29
CA CYS A 502 25.43 -7.12 30.99
C CYS A 502 25.65 -6.35 32.29
N LYS A 503 26.72 -5.56 32.35
CA LYS A 503 26.95 -4.60 33.43
C LYS A 503 25.96 -3.44 33.32
N ASP A 504 25.74 -2.75 34.44
CA ASP A 504 25.06 -1.46 34.43
C ASP A 504 25.88 -0.45 33.62
N LEU A 505 25.19 0.32 32.79
CA LEU A 505 25.78 1.24 31.83
C LEU A 505 25.61 2.67 32.36
N TRP A 506 26.71 3.42 32.47
CA TRP A 506 26.65 4.85 32.80
C TRP A 506 26.16 5.63 31.58
N ILE A 507 25.12 6.45 31.75
CA ILE A 507 24.45 7.16 30.66
C ILE A 507 25.40 8.07 29.85
N PRO A 508 26.28 8.88 30.48
CA PRO A 508 27.22 9.72 29.76
C PRO A 508 28.09 8.94 28.77
N ASP A 509 28.66 7.81 29.18
CA ASP A 509 29.43 6.95 28.29
C ASP A 509 28.54 6.28 27.24
N LEU A 510 27.38 5.77 27.66
CA LEU A 510 26.45 5.06 26.79
C LEU A 510 26.07 5.90 25.58
N TYR A 511 25.66 7.16 25.77
CA TYR A 511 25.22 8.02 24.67
C TYR A 511 26.30 8.96 24.14
N GLY A 512 27.37 9.20 24.89
CA GLY A 512 28.52 10.00 24.48
C GLY A 512 29.50 9.22 23.62
N GLU A 513 30.01 8.10 24.14
CA GLU A 513 31.08 7.33 23.50
C GLU A 513 30.56 6.14 22.69
N PHE A 514 29.55 5.45 23.22
CA PHE A 514 29.07 4.19 22.62
C PHE A 514 27.86 4.35 21.70
N ALA A 515 27.45 5.58 21.39
CA ALA A 515 26.32 5.87 20.51
C ALA A 515 25.02 5.15 20.91
N GLY A 516 24.76 5.00 22.20
CA GLY A 516 23.61 4.27 22.74
C GLY A 516 23.67 2.76 22.51
N VAL A 517 24.87 2.17 22.36
CA VAL A 517 25.05 0.73 22.16
C VAL A 517 25.68 0.11 23.41
N CYS A 518 25.02 -0.91 23.97
CA CYS A 518 25.58 -1.70 25.06
C CYS A 518 26.85 -2.43 24.59
N GLU A 519 27.97 -2.19 25.27
CA GLU A 519 29.25 -2.80 24.93
C GLU A 519 29.26 -4.33 25.06
N THR A 520 28.52 -4.88 26.04
CA THR A 520 28.50 -6.32 26.32
C THR A 520 27.69 -7.12 25.28
N CYS A 521 26.42 -6.77 25.07
CA CYS A 521 25.53 -7.55 24.20
C CYS A 521 25.25 -6.89 22.84
N GLY A 522 25.67 -5.64 22.64
CA GLY A 522 25.35 -4.86 21.45
C GLY A 522 23.88 -4.46 21.33
N HIS A 523 23.12 -4.42 22.43
CA HIS A 523 21.78 -3.86 22.42
C HIS A 523 21.83 -2.37 22.11
N HIS A 524 20.96 -1.91 21.22
CA HIS A 524 20.89 -0.52 20.81
C HIS A 524 19.73 0.13 21.55
N PHE A 525 20.05 1.05 22.45
CA PHE A 525 19.06 1.88 23.12
C PHE A 525 18.50 2.92 22.13
N PRO A 526 17.23 3.32 22.26
CA PRO A 526 16.66 4.37 21.43
C PRO A 526 17.48 5.65 21.50
N LEU A 527 17.72 6.27 20.35
CA LEU A 527 18.36 7.58 20.22
C LEU A 527 17.46 8.53 19.45
N GLU A 528 17.61 9.83 19.68
CA GLU A 528 16.86 10.84 18.93
C GLU A 528 17.29 10.88 17.46
N TYR A 529 16.38 11.26 16.57
CA TYR A 529 16.64 11.28 15.13
C TYR A 529 17.75 12.29 14.75
N GLN A 530 17.95 13.35 15.55
CA GLN A 530 18.98 14.37 15.38
C GLN A 530 20.38 13.78 15.44
N TRP A 531 20.61 12.80 16.33
CA TRP A 531 21.89 12.10 16.42
C TRP A 531 22.29 11.49 15.07
N TYR A 532 21.33 10.88 14.38
CA TYR A 532 21.56 10.31 13.05
C TYR A 532 21.78 11.37 11.97
N MET A 533 21.09 12.51 12.06
CA MET A 533 21.27 13.61 11.11
C MET A 533 22.70 14.15 11.16
N GLU A 534 23.24 14.37 12.36
CA GLU A 534 24.56 14.97 12.52
C GLU A 534 25.71 13.97 12.35
N ASN A 535 25.51 12.69 12.69
CA ASN A 535 26.59 11.69 12.65
C ASN A 535 26.65 10.87 11.34
N ILE A 536 25.53 10.68 10.64
CA ILE A 536 25.50 9.84 9.42
C ILE A 536 25.84 10.63 8.14
N PHE A 537 25.50 11.92 8.08
CA PHE A 537 25.70 12.76 6.90
C PHE A 537 26.92 13.66 7.04
N ASP A 538 27.45 14.20 5.93
CA ASP A 538 28.59 15.13 5.99
C ASP A 538 28.17 16.44 6.67
N LYS A 539 29.03 17.00 7.53
CA LYS A 539 28.79 18.26 8.27
C LYS A 539 28.35 19.37 7.31
N GLY A 540 27.23 20.04 7.62
CA GLY A 540 26.67 21.13 6.81
C GLY A 540 26.08 20.72 5.45
N SER A 541 25.95 19.42 5.14
CA SER A 541 25.42 18.97 3.84
C SER A 541 23.89 18.93 3.77
N ILE A 542 23.21 18.96 4.92
CA ILE A 542 21.76 18.79 5.02
C ILE A 542 21.03 20.04 4.52
N ARG A 543 20.13 19.85 3.55
CA ARG A 543 19.23 20.91 3.07
C ARG A 543 17.81 20.36 2.89
N PHE A 544 16.90 20.78 3.77
CA PHE A 544 15.50 20.36 3.73
C PHE A 544 14.79 20.92 2.49
N PHE A 545 13.82 20.16 2.01
CA PHE A 545 12.88 20.57 0.95
C PHE A 545 11.47 20.05 1.29
N ASN A 546 10.44 20.58 0.64
CA ASN A 546 9.03 20.27 0.93
C ASN A 546 8.60 20.57 2.39
N SER A 547 9.29 21.48 3.07
CA SER A 547 8.94 21.90 4.44
C SER A 547 7.56 22.58 4.51
N SER A 548 7.06 23.08 3.38
CA SER A 548 5.73 23.68 3.22
C SER A 548 4.58 22.68 3.35
N ILE A 549 4.80 21.39 3.06
CA ILE A 549 3.76 20.36 3.15
C ILE A 549 3.51 20.00 4.62
N ARG A 550 2.26 20.12 5.05
CA ARG A 550 1.83 19.97 6.45
C ARG A 550 0.78 18.86 6.59
N ALA A 551 0.88 18.13 7.69
CA ALA A 551 -0.18 17.21 8.10
C ALA A 551 -1.45 17.99 8.45
N GLY A 552 -2.59 17.55 7.89
CA GLY A 552 -3.91 18.14 8.06
C GLY A 552 -4.92 17.16 8.68
N ASN A 553 -6.17 17.60 8.82
CA ASN A 553 -7.28 16.81 9.35
C ASN A 553 -8.42 16.69 8.31
N PRO A 554 -8.22 15.94 7.21
CA PRO A 554 -9.14 15.93 6.08
C PRO A 554 -10.48 15.23 6.34
N LEU A 555 -10.60 14.47 7.45
CA LEU A 555 -11.84 13.82 7.86
C LEU A 555 -12.60 14.60 8.94
N GLU A 556 -12.10 15.76 9.34
CA GLU A 556 -12.62 16.51 10.50
C GLU A 556 -12.66 15.65 11.78
N TYR A 557 -11.68 14.75 11.91
CA TYR A 557 -11.60 13.81 13.00
C TYR A 557 -11.53 14.54 14.35
N THR A 558 -12.46 14.24 15.25
CA THR A 558 -12.65 15.02 16.49
C THR A 558 -11.39 15.04 17.35
N GLY A 559 -10.96 16.24 17.72
CA GLY A 559 -9.77 16.46 18.55
C GLY A 559 -8.44 16.16 17.86
N PHE A 560 -8.43 15.77 16.57
CA PHE A 560 -7.19 15.45 15.86
C PHE A 560 -6.39 16.70 15.50
N THR A 561 -7.05 17.81 15.14
CA THR A 561 -6.39 19.11 14.87
C THR A 561 -5.51 19.55 16.06
N LYS A 562 -6.06 19.54 17.28
CA LYS A 562 -5.30 19.86 18.51
C LYS A 562 -4.10 18.92 18.72
N ARG A 563 -4.28 17.61 18.44
CA ARG A 563 -3.21 16.60 18.53
C ARG A 563 -2.10 16.86 17.49
N LEU A 564 -2.45 17.35 16.29
CA LEU A 564 -1.48 17.73 15.26
C LEU A 564 -0.73 19.01 15.64
N GLU A 565 -1.43 20.04 16.13
CA GLU A 565 -0.81 21.28 16.60
C GLU A 565 0.17 21.03 17.76
N ALA A 566 -0.20 20.17 18.72
CA ALA A 566 0.71 19.77 19.79
C ALA A 566 1.99 19.10 19.25
N SER A 567 1.87 18.25 18.22
CA SER A 567 3.04 17.64 17.56
C SER A 567 3.87 18.66 16.78
N LYS A 568 3.23 19.62 16.10
CA LYS A 568 3.90 20.72 15.39
C LYS A 568 4.68 21.61 16.37
N ASN A 569 4.06 21.98 17.49
CA ASN A 569 4.68 22.81 18.53
C ASN A 569 5.83 22.07 19.23
N LYS A 570 5.67 20.78 19.55
CA LYS A 570 6.71 19.96 20.18
C LYS A 570 7.94 19.79 19.28
N THR A 571 7.74 19.58 17.98
CA THR A 571 8.83 19.21 17.06
C THR A 571 9.38 20.37 16.24
N GLY A 572 8.64 21.47 16.13
CA GLY A 572 8.93 22.56 15.18
C GLY A 572 8.79 22.14 13.71
N LYS A 573 8.14 21.01 13.42
CA LYS A 573 7.99 20.44 12.07
C LYS A 573 6.52 20.28 11.70
N ASN A 574 6.25 20.38 10.40
CA ASN A 574 4.88 20.36 9.88
C ASN A 574 4.30 18.97 9.61
N ALA A 575 5.12 17.92 9.53
CA ALA A 575 4.71 16.54 9.23
C ALA A 575 5.77 15.54 9.73
N GLY A 576 5.40 14.26 9.86
CA GLY A 576 6.24 13.18 10.39
C GLY A 576 7.25 12.58 9.42
N ASN A 577 7.41 13.18 8.24
CA ASN A 577 8.44 12.82 7.26
C ASN A 577 9.34 14.03 6.98
N LEU A 578 10.64 13.87 7.22
CA LEU A 578 11.68 14.84 6.89
C LEU A 578 12.29 14.47 5.55
N THR A 579 12.30 15.41 4.62
CA THR A 579 12.88 15.24 3.28
C THR A 579 13.99 16.24 3.06
N PHE A 580 15.20 15.76 2.75
CA PHE A 580 16.38 16.61 2.62
C PHE A 580 17.42 16.06 1.64
N HIS A 581 18.22 16.97 1.09
CA HIS A 581 19.47 16.64 0.44
C HIS A 581 20.54 16.41 1.50
N ALA A 582 21.42 15.44 1.28
CA ALA A 582 22.59 15.21 2.12
C ALA A 582 23.76 14.69 1.29
N LYS A 583 24.92 14.59 1.92
CA LYS A 583 26.06 13.83 1.41
C LYS A 583 26.47 12.75 2.41
N VAL A 584 27.01 11.66 1.91
CA VAL A 584 27.70 10.64 2.70
C VAL A 584 29.03 10.36 2.02
N ASN A 585 30.12 10.81 2.62
CA ASN A 585 31.48 10.76 2.05
C ASN A 585 31.48 11.30 0.61
N ASP A 586 30.98 12.54 0.45
CA ASP A 586 30.80 13.25 -0.83
C ASP A 586 29.79 12.70 -1.83
N ILE A 587 29.20 11.53 -1.58
CA ILE A 587 28.11 11.01 -2.43
C ILE A 587 26.83 11.78 -2.13
N LYS A 588 26.36 12.58 -3.10
CA LYS A 588 25.10 13.35 -2.99
C LYS A 588 23.90 12.41 -3.04
N ILE A 589 23.11 12.40 -1.97
CA ILE A 589 21.91 11.58 -1.86
C ILE A 589 20.66 12.45 -1.63
N VAL A 590 19.49 11.82 -1.80
CA VAL A 590 18.21 12.33 -1.30
C VAL A 590 17.79 11.42 -0.16
N THR A 591 17.39 12.00 0.95
CA THR A 591 16.96 11.24 2.14
C THR A 591 15.52 11.60 2.48
N THR A 592 14.74 10.57 2.81
CA THR A 592 13.43 10.67 3.45
C THR A 592 13.51 9.96 4.80
N MET A 593 13.08 10.63 5.86
CA MET A 593 13.23 10.15 7.23
C MET A 593 11.88 10.21 7.95
N LEU A 594 11.33 9.04 8.30
CA LEU A 594 10.17 8.91 9.18
C LEU A 594 10.66 8.87 10.63
N TYR A 595 10.16 9.77 11.48
CA TYR A 595 10.67 9.95 12.84
C TYR A 595 9.58 9.91 13.91
N SER A 596 9.94 9.42 15.09
CA SER A 596 9.00 9.10 16.19
C SER A 596 8.26 10.31 16.75
N ASP A 597 8.91 11.46 16.86
CA ASP A 597 8.41 12.55 17.71
C ASP A 597 7.14 13.20 17.15
N PHE A 598 6.93 13.08 15.84
CA PHE A 598 5.69 13.47 15.20
C PHE A 598 4.78 12.26 15.05
N ARG A 599 3.85 12.11 16.00
CA ARG A 599 2.79 11.09 15.96
C ARG A 599 3.33 9.67 15.71
N ASN A 600 4.44 9.31 16.35
CA ASN A 600 5.10 8.00 16.24
C ASN A 600 5.46 7.61 14.80
N GLY A 601 5.78 8.59 13.95
CA GLY A 601 6.12 8.38 12.54
C GLY A 601 4.97 7.81 11.70
N THR A 602 3.71 8.00 12.12
CA THR A 602 2.55 7.56 11.33
C THR A 602 2.48 8.29 9.99
N VAL A 603 2.18 7.53 8.94
CA VAL A 603 2.15 8.01 7.55
C VAL A 603 0.73 8.36 7.15
N GLY A 604 0.49 9.65 6.91
CA GLY A 604 -0.71 10.15 6.25
C GLY A 604 -0.38 10.72 4.86
N SER A 605 -1.30 11.51 4.34
CA SER A 605 -1.25 12.12 3.01
C SER A 605 -0.06 13.05 2.84
N ALA A 606 0.30 13.81 3.90
CA ALA A 606 1.44 14.71 3.90
C ALA A 606 2.77 13.95 3.82
N GLU A 607 2.90 12.89 4.62
CA GLU A 607 4.09 12.04 4.65
C GLU A 607 4.27 11.28 3.34
N GLY A 608 3.17 10.75 2.78
CA GLY A 608 3.15 10.07 1.49
C GLY A 608 3.47 10.98 0.31
N GLU A 609 2.92 12.20 0.27
CA GLU A 609 3.28 13.20 -0.74
C GLU A 609 4.76 13.57 -0.65
N LYS A 610 5.27 13.88 0.55
CA LYS A 610 6.68 14.18 0.75
C LYS A 610 7.59 13.05 0.25
N PHE A 611 7.22 11.80 0.53
CA PHE A 611 7.96 10.63 0.07
C PHE A 611 7.94 10.49 -1.45
N ALA A 612 6.77 10.62 -2.10
CA ALA A 612 6.63 10.56 -3.55
C ALA A 612 7.44 11.68 -4.24
N GLN A 613 7.38 12.90 -3.71
CA GLN A 613 8.18 14.03 -4.19
C GLN A 613 9.69 13.81 -4.01
N ALA A 614 10.12 13.17 -2.91
CA ALA A 614 11.52 12.78 -2.72
C ALA A 614 11.99 11.78 -3.79
N CYS A 615 11.16 10.78 -4.12
CA CYS A 615 11.42 9.85 -5.23
C CYS A 615 11.55 10.58 -6.58
N ALA A 616 10.60 11.47 -6.88
CA ALA A 616 10.62 12.27 -8.12
C ALA A 616 11.85 13.19 -8.20
N LEU A 617 12.25 13.79 -7.08
CA LEU A 617 13.44 14.62 -6.98
C LEU A 617 14.73 13.81 -7.18
N ALA A 618 14.82 12.63 -6.53
CA ALA A 618 15.95 11.72 -6.67
C ALA A 618 16.10 11.23 -8.12
N LYS A 619 14.98 10.92 -8.78
CA LYS A 619 14.90 10.58 -10.21
C LYS A 619 15.39 11.73 -11.08
N ARG A 620 14.88 12.95 -10.86
CA ARG A 620 15.24 14.15 -11.64
C ARG A 620 16.72 14.50 -11.51
N LYS A 621 17.23 14.49 -10.28
CA LYS A 621 18.63 14.84 -9.98
C LYS A 621 19.60 13.68 -10.18
N LYS A 622 19.10 12.50 -10.57
CA LYS A 622 19.88 11.29 -10.78
C LYS A 622 20.74 10.94 -9.55
N ARG A 623 20.12 10.90 -8.36
CA ARG A 623 20.77 10.59 -7.06
C ARG A 623 20.24 9.30 -6.42
N PRO A 624 21.02 8.62 -5.56
CA PRO A 624 20.52 7.58 -4.67
C PRO A 624 19.46 8.14 -3.71
N LEU A 625 18.51 7.28 -3.34
CA LEU A 625 17.46 7.57 -2.37
C LEU A 625 17.65 6.67 -1.15
N LEU A 626 17.77 7.30 0.03
CA LEU A 626 17.76 6.64 1.32
C LEU A 626 16.42 6.90 2.03
N ALA A 627 15.68 5.85 2.35
CA ALA A 627 14.58 5.89 3.31
C ALA A 627 15.08 5.40 4.67
N TYR A 628 15.35 6.34 5.57
CA TYR A 628 15.75 6.02 6.94
C TYR A 628 14.51 6.04 7.84
N VAL A 629 14.19 4.91 8.43
CA VAL A 629 12.96 4.71 9.20
C VAL A 629 13.35 4.67 10.67
N HIS A 630 13.40 5.86 11.29
CA HIS A 630 13.65 5.97 12.72
C HIS A 630 12.52 5.29 13.50
N THR A 631 11.27 5.55 13.14
CA THR A 631 10.08 4.82 13.60
C THR A 631 8.93 5.01 12.61
N THR A 632 8.09 3.99 12.45
CA THR A 632 6.77 4.12 11.82
C THR A 632 5.73 3.27 12.56
N GLY A 633 4.71 3.94 13.09
CA GLY A 633 3.54 3.31 13.69
C GLY A 633 2.51 2.78 12.67
N GLY A 634 2.72 2.98 11.37
CA GLY A 634 1.81 2.55 10.32
C GLY A 634 1.08 3.70 9.62
N ILE A 635 0.01 3.36 8.90
CA ILE A 635 -0.84 4.34 8.23
C ILE A 635 -1.70 5.07 9.26
N ARG A 636 -1.82 6.39 9.11
CA ARG A 636 -2.56 7.25 10.03
C ARG A 636 -4.07 7.02 9.91
N ILE A 637 -4.65 6.48 10.99
CA ILE A 637 -6.07 6.09 11.05
C ILE A 637 -7.01 7.29 10.88
N GLN A 638 -6.64 8.44 11.44
CA GLN A 638 -7.47 9.65 11.43
C GLN A 638 -7.64 10.29 10.05
N GLU A 639 -6.91 9.81 9.04
CA GLU A 639 -7.08 10.21 7.63
C GLU A 639 -7.89 9.18 6.81
N GLY A 640 -8.27 8.05 7.43
CA GLY A 640 -9.05 6.98 6.78
C GLY A 640 -8.39 6.50 5.49
N THR A 641 -9.20 6.36 4.43
CA THR A 641 -8.74 5.86 3.13
C THR A 641 -7.73 6.76 2.42
N LEU A 642 -7.64 8.05 2.75
CA LEU A 642 -6.60 8.94 2.23
C LEU A 642 -5.21 8.49 2.69
N GLY A 643 -5.10 7.90 3.88
CA GLY A 643 -3.89 7.26 4.37
C GLY A 643 -3.56 5.97 3.60
N VAL A 644 -4.56 5.11 3.36
CA VAL A 644 -4.36 3.82 2.69
C VAL A 644 -3.83 3.98 1.27
N VAL A 645 -4.38 4.93 0.52
CA VAL A 645 -3.95 5.18 -0.88
C VAL A 645 -2.52 5.71 -0.99
N GLN A 646 -1.88 6.10 0.12
CA GLN A 646 -0.45 6.42 0.13
C GLN A 646 0.42 5.18 -0.13
N MET A 647 -0.06 3.98 0.22
CA MET A 647 0.65 2.72 -0.04
C MET A 647 0.91 2.52 -1.55
N PRO A 648 -0.11 2.47 -2.43
CA PRO A 648 0.12 2.34 -3.88
C PRO A 648 0.77 3.60 -4.48
N LYS A 649 0.44 4.81 -4.02
CA LYS A 649 1.06 6.06 -4.51
C LYS A 649 2.58 6.07 -4.31
N CYS A 650 3.04 5.81 -3.08
CA CYS A 650 4.46 5.79 -2.77
C CYS A 650 5.17 4.64 -3.46
N THR A 651 4.55 3.45 -3.52
CA THR A 651 5.13 2.28 -4.18
C THR A 651 5.31 2.51 -5.68
N MET A 652 4.37 3.19 -6.32
CA MET A 652 4.52 3.56 -7.72
C MET A 652 5.63 4.60 -7.93
N ALA A 653 5.77 5.58 -7.03
CA ALA A 653 6.88 6.53 -7.07
C ALA A 653 8.24 5.82 -6.92
N VAL A 654 8.35 4.82 -6.02
CA VAL A 654 9.54 3.96 -5.88
C VAL A 654 9.79 3.20 -7.17
N ARG A 655 8.75 2.55 -7.73
CA ARG A 655 8.89 1.76 -8.95
C ARG A 655 9.40 2.61 -10.12
N GLU A 656 8.84 3.80 -10.31
CA GLU A 656 9.27 4.73 -11.35
C GLU A 656 10.68 5.29 -11.16
N TYR A 657 11.13 5.41 -9.92
CA TYR A 657 12.49 5.79 -9.56
C TYR A 657 13.48 4.67 -9.88
N ILE A 658 13.19 3.45 -9.44
CA ILE A 658 14.02 2.26 -9.69
C ILE A 658 14.12 1.97 -11.20
N ASP A 659 12.99 1.98 -11.92
CA ASP A 659 12.95 1.76 -13.38
C ASP A 659 13.78 2.80 -14.16
N SER A 660 13.99 3.99 -13.58
CA SER A 660 14.83 5.02 -14.19
C SER A 660 16.34 4.81 -13.96
N GLY A 661 16.74 3.78 -13.22
CA GLY A 661 18.14 3.47 -12.88
C GLY A 661 18.60 4.01 -11.52
N GLY A 662 17.67 4.26 -10.59
CA GLY A 662 17.96 4.75 -9.24
C GLY A 662 18.33 3.65 -8.24
N LEU A 663 19.13 3.99 -7.22
CA LEU A 663 19.44 3.13 -6.07
C LEU A 663 18.55 3.51 -4.89
N TYR A 664 17.67 2.61 -4.47
CA TYR A 664 16.81 2.80 -3.32
C TYR A 664 17.24 1.88 -2.17
N ILE A 665 17.55 2.47 -1.02
CA ILE A 665 17.96 1.77 0.20
C ILE A 665 17.00 2.15 1.33
N VAL A 666 16.55 1.15 2.08
CA VAL A 666 15.77 1.35 3.32
C VAL A 666 16.58 0.87 4.51
N VAL A 667 16.56 1.63 5.61
CA VAL A 667 17.18 1.24 6.88
C VAL A 667 16.18 1.44 8.02
N TYR A 668 15.82 0.36 8.71
CA TYR A 668 14.91 0.36 9.86
C TYR A 668 15.70 0.49 11.18
N ASP A 669 15.34 1.41 12.07
CA ASP A 669 16.06 1.63 13.34
C ASP A 669 15.32 1.12 14.58
N ASN A 670 14.17 1.72 14.92
CA ASN A 670 13.39 1.30 16.10
C ASN A 670 12.21 0.43 15.66
N ASN A 671 10.98 0.87 15.93
CA ASN A 671 9.75 0.15 15.61
C ASN A 671 9.26 0.51 14.21
N SER A 672 9.11 -0.49 13.32
CA SER A 672 8.63 -0.31 11.96
C SER A 672 7.52 -1.31 11.65
N TYR A 673 6.28 -0.82 11.58
CA TYR A 673 5.09 -1.66 11.41
C TYR A 673 4.17 -1.26 10.23
N ALA A 674 3.31 -2.19 9.85
CA ALA A 674 2.08 -2.01 9.06
C ALA A 674 2.28 -1.50 7.63
N GLY A 675 1.34 -0.68 7.14
CA GLY A 675 1.20 -0.32 5.73
C GLY A 675 2.48 0.20 5.04
N PRO A 676 3.32 1.05 5.67
CA PRO A 676 4.59 1.47 5.06
C PRO A 676 5.54 0.29 4.78
N VAL A 677 5.69 -0.63 5.74
CA VAL A 677 6.47 -1.87 5.56
C VAL A 677 5.81 -2.77 4.52
N ALA A 678 4.48 -2.83 4.49
CA ALA A 678 3.71 -3.58 3.50
C ALA A 678 3.63 -2.92 2.10
N SER A 679 4.39 -1.87 1.83
CA SER A 679 4.33 -1.16 0.55
C SER A 679 5.68 -0.57 0.13
N PHE A 680 5.84 0.75 0.22
CA PHE A 680 6.97 1.48 -0.35
C PHE A 680 8.29 1.29 0.42
N LEU A 681 8.25 0.83 1.68
CA LEU A 681 9.45 0.43 2.42
C LEU A 681 9.82 -1.03 2.11
N GLY A 682 8.85 -1.95 2.16
CA GLY A 682 9.07 -3.38 1.91
C GLY A 682 9.36 -3.77 0.46
N CYS A 683 9.04 -2.91 -0.52
CA CYS A 683 9.37 -3.16 -1.92
C CYS A 683 10.82 -2.77 -2.28
N ALA A 684 11.61 -2.26 -1.34
CA ALA A 684 12.99 -1.90 -1.60
C ALA A 684 13.85 -3.15 -1.88
N PRO A 685 14.69 -3.13 -2.93
CA PRO A 685 15.63 -4.23 -3.21
C PRO A 685 16.69 -4.43 -2.11
N TYR A 686 17.04 -3.34 -1.41
CA TYR A 686 18.05 -3.33 -0.37
C TYR A 686 17.48 -2.73 0.92
N GLN A 687 17.17 -3.61 1.87
CA GLN A 687 16.59 -3.31 3.17
C GLN A 687 17.56 -3.77 4.26
N PHE A 688 17.89 -2.86 5.17
CA PHE A 688 18.74 -3.14 6.32
C PHE A 688 18.01 -2.76 7.59
N ALA A 689 18.49 -3.28 8.71
CA ALA A 689 17.95 -2.94 10.01
C ALA A 689 19.07 -2.70 11.02
N ILE A 690 18.87 -1.78 11.95
CA ILE A 690 19.71 -1.65 13.13
C ILE A 690 19.39 -2.82 14.06
N ARG A 691 20.41 -3.34 14.75
CA ARG A 691 20.36 -4.63 15.47
C ARG A 691 19.17 -4.80 16.42
N SER A 692 18.73 -3.74 17.09
CA SER A 692 17.62 -3.81 18.06
C SER A 692 16.28 -3.30 17.50
N SER A 693 16.19 -3.12 16.18
CA SER A 693 14.94 -2.77 15.53
C SER A 693 13.90 -3.88 15.63
N ARG A 694 12.63 -3.47 15.50
CA ARG A 694 11.49 -4.37 15.34
C ARG A 694 10.81 -4.09 14.01
N VAL A 695 10.67 -5.11 13.18
CA VAL A 695 10.09 -5.02 11.83
C VAL A 695 8.96 -6.05 11.70
N GLY A 696 7.78 -5.60 11.27
CA GLY A 696 6.64 -6.47 11.03
C GLY A 696 5.46 -5.79 10.35
N PHE A 697 4.42 -6.55 10.05
CA PHE A 697 3.15 -6.11 9.52
C PHE A 697 2.21 -5.67 10.64
N ALA A 698 1.89 -6.58 11.55
CA ALA A 698 0.98 -6.34 12.65
C ALA A 698 1.74 -6.36 13.98
N GLY A 699 1.24 -5.63 14.97
CA GLY A 699 1.77 -5.74 16.34
C GLY A 699 1.32 -7.03 17.02
N PRO A 700 2.00 -7.49 18.08
CA PRO A 700 1.68 -8.75 18.76
C PRO A 700 0.22 -8.90 19.21
N ARG A 701 -0.37 -7.81 19.70
CA ARG A 701 -1.79 -7.75 20.09
C ARG A 701 -2.72 -8.08 18.93
N VAL A 702 -2.50 -7.46 17.77
CA VAL A 702 -3.34 -7.64 16.58
C VAL A 702 -3.22 -9.07 16.06
N ILE A 703 -2.02 -9.65 16.12
CA ILE A 703 -1.79 -11.05 15.73
C ILE A 703 -2.60 -11.97 16.64
N ARG A 704 -2.48 -11.83 17.96
CA ARG A 704 -3.23 -12.63 18.94
C ARG A 704 -4.75 -12.52 18.76
N GLU A 705 -5.27 -11.30 18.59
CA GLU A 705 -6.71 -11.06 18.39
C GLU A 705 -7.22 -11.66 17.06
N THR A 706 -6.38 -11.77 16.03
CA THR A 706 -6.78 -12.29 14.71
C THR A 706 -6.59 -13.79 14.57
N THR A 707 -5.49 -14.34 15.11
CA THR A 707 -5.11 -15.74 14.89
C THR A 707 -5.42 -16.64 16.09
N GLY A 708 -5.65 -16.06 17.27
CA GLY A 708 -5.74 -16.80 18.53
C GLY A 708 -4.40 -17.35 19.03
N VAL A 709 -3.29 -17.07 18.35
CA VAL A 709 -1.96 -17.61 18.66
C VAL A 709 -1.14 -16.59 19.45
N GLU A 710 -0.53 -17.03 20.55
CA GLU A 710 0.49 -16.24 21.24
C GLU A 710 1.83 -16.32 20.51
N ILE A 711 2.38 -15.15 20.17
CA ILE A 711 3.69 -15.05 19.54
C ILE A 711 4.78 -14.69 20.55
N PRO A 712 6.02 -15.17 20.37
CA PRO A 712 7.10 -14.86 21.28
C PRO A 712 7.47 -13.36 21.25
N PRO A 713 8.04 -12.81 22.35
CA PRO A 713 8.38 -11.38 22.44
C PRO A 713 9.38 -10.90 21.37
N ASP A 714 10.22 -11.80 20.85
CA ASP A 714 11.23 -11.51 19.83
C ASP A 714 10.72 -11.74 18.39
N TYR A 715 9.43 -12.03 18.20
CA TYR A 715 8.84 -12.36 16.91
C TYR A 715 9.14 -11.32 15.82
N HIS A 716 9.19 -10.03 16.18
CA HIS A 716 9.51 -8.93 15.25
C HIS A 716 10.97 -8.49 15.27
N SER A 717 11.86 -9.18 15.98
CA SER A 717 13.27 -8.76 16.07
C SER A 717 13.94 -8.71 14.69
N ALA A 718 14.90 -7.80 14.52
CA ALA A 718 15.71 -7.69 13.30
C ALA A 718 16.32 -9.04 12.88
N ARG A 719 16.72 -9.88 13.85
CA ARG A 719 17.26 -11.23 13.60
C ARG A 719 16.21 -12.16 12.98
N ASN A 720 14.99 -12.17 13.50
CA ASN A 720 13.93 -13.00 12.93
C ASN A 720 13.46 -12.47 11.57
N ALA A 721 13.41 -11.14 11.38
CA ALA A 721 13.20 -10.54 10.07
C ALA A 721 14.29 -10.95 9.05
N LEU A 722 15.57 -11.01 9.46
CA LEU A 722 16.66 -11.48 8.62
C LEU A 722 16.52 -12.98 8.29
N LYS A 723 16.22 -13.82 9.28
CA LYS A 723 15.99 -15.28 9.07
C LYS A 723 14.88 -15.54 8.07
N ARG A 724 13.81 -14.74 8.12
CA ARG A 724 12.69 -14.79 7.18
C ARG A 724 12.99 -14.14 5.83
N GLY A 725 14.17 -13.54 5.63
CA GLY A 725 14.51 -12.85 4.38
C GLY A 725 13.74 -11.55 4.13
N HIS A 726 13.16 -10.94 5.17
CA HIS A 726 12.46 -9.65 5.07
C HIS A 726 13.44 -8.47 4.91
N ILE A 727 14.67 -8.64 5.39
CA ILE A 727 15.78 -7.69 5.27
C ILE A 727 17.02 -8.43 4.76
N GLN A 728 17.97 -7.71 4.16
CA GLN A 728 19.21 -8.27 3.61
C GLN A 728 20.38 -8.22 4.59
N GLY A 729 20.31 -7.42 5.65
CA GLY A 729 21.38 -7.35 6.64
C GLY A 729 21.04 -6.54 7.87
N ILE A 730 21.82 -6.77 8.91
CA ILE A 730 21.73 -6.06 10.19
C ILE A 730 22.99 -5.25 10.39
N TRP A 731 22.85 -3.97 10.71
CA TRP A 731 23.96 -3.05 10.98
C TRP A 731 24.03 -2.68 12.46
N ASP A 732 25.25 -2.49 12.93
CA ASP A 732 25.50 -1.76 14.18
C ASP A 732 25.42 -0.26 13.88
N ARG A 733 24.82 0.51 14.78
CA ARG A 733 24.65 1.96 14.61
C ARG A 733 25.99 2.67 14.47
N ARG A 734 27.03 2.23 15.19
CA ARG A 734 28.38 2.79 15.13
C ARG A 734 28.99 2.65 13.72
N ASP A 735 28.63 1.57 13.03
CA ASP A 735 29.09 1.28 11.67
C ASP A 735 28.18 1.81 10.57
N PHE A 736 27.06 2.46 10.92
CA PHE A 736 26.01 2.78 9.94
C PHE A 736 26.56 3.67 8.81
N ARG A 737 27.27 4.75 9.14
CA ARG A 737 27.87 5.64 8.12
C ARG A 737 28.77 4.88 7.14
N ARG A 738 29.65 4.01 7.67
CA ARG A 738 30.57 3.17 6.89
C ARG A 738 29.81 2.18 6.01
N ASN A 739 28.83 1.49 6.57
CA ASN A 739 28.01 0.50 5.85
C ASN A 739 27.16 1.14 4.76
N LEU A 740 26.60 2.32 5.02
CA LEU A 740 25.85 3.09 4.04
C LEU A 740 26.75 3.53 2.87
N HIS A 741 27.93 4.07 3.17
CA HIS A 741 28.90 4.42 2.12
C HIS A 741 29.30 3.20 1.28
N LYS A 742 29.61 2.07 1.94
CA LYS A 742 29.92 0.80 1.27
C LYS A 742 28.77 0.36 0.37
N ALA A 743 27.52 0.38 0.87
CA ALA A 743 26.33 0.04 0.10
C ALA A 743 26.15 0.93 -1.14
N LEU A 744 26.34 2.25 -1.00
CA LEU A 744 26.30 3.19 -2.13
C LEU A 744 27.37 2.87 -3.19
N MET A 745 28.54 2.39 -2.77
CA MET A 745 29.65 2.06 -3.66
C MET A 745 29.58 0.66 -4.28
N THR A 746 28.94 -0.31 -3.63
CA THR A 746 28.92 -1.71 -4.08
C THR A 746 27.56 -2.20 -4.58
N MET A 747 26.45 -1.73 -4.02
CA MET A 747 25.10 -2.25 -4.34
C MET A 747 24.53 -1.65 -5.61
N GLY A 748 23.84 -2.47 -6.40
CA GLY A 748 23.36 -2.10 -7.72
C GLY A 748 24.45 -2.15 -8.80
N SER A 749 24.02 -1.89 -10.04
CA SER A 749 24.91 -1.99 -11.21
C SER A 749 25.82 -0.77 -11.36
N PRO A 750 27.03 -0.91 -11.95
CA PRO A 750 27.78 0.22 -12.50
C PRO A 750 26.98 1.06 -13.52
N ASN A 751 25.84 0.53 -13.99
CA ASN A 751 24.93 1.22 -14.88
C ASN A 751 23.93 2.16 -14.20
N LEU A 752 23.82 2.14 -12.88
CA LEU A 752 22.98 3.10 -12.17
C LEU A 752 23.47 4.52 -12.42
N TYR A 753 22.56 5.45 -12.69
CA TYR A 753 22.95 6.76 -13.25
C TYR A 753 23.82 7.61 -12.34
N TYR A 754 23.82 7.35 -11.02
CA TYR A 754 24.50 8.18 -10.04
C TYR A 754 25.98 7.84 -9.90
N ARG A 755 26.36 6.60 -10.28
CA ARG A 755 27.75 6.18 -10.52
C ARG A 755 28.11 6.58 -11.92
#